data_AF-A0A538PGT4-F1
#
_entry.id   AF-A0A538PGT4-F1
#
_cell.length_a   1.000
_cell.length_b   1.000
_cell.length_c   1.000
_cell.angle_alpha   90.00
_cell.angle_beta   90.00
_cell.angle_gamma   90.00
#
_symmetry.space_group_name_H-M   'P 1'
#
loop_
_entity.id
_entity.type
_entity.pdbx_description
1 polymer ?
#
loop_
_entity_poly.entity_id
_entity_poly.type
_entity_poly.pdbx_seq_one_letter_code
_entity_poly.pdbx_strand_id
1 'polypeptide(L)'
;MTRWAAEPLDLLRELRELKPTIVHFSGHGARPAATTDRAQGRDLVAAAPSADEPSGMIFDGANGRSQLVTPEAIARTFGAVGTQVRLVVLNACYSAPIAKALRGHVDCVVGMSGAIHDDVARSFAIGFYGGLGEQESVAAAFEQAKAAIHLNGLPDADHPQLQARDGFDAAGLILAKVAPSGLVAAPCPYPGMRPFAAADAGSFHGREAEIAELIGRLRAGQREIFVIGPSGSGKSSLVAAGVLPRLARTPSGLGPFVLRELRPGDQPFSRLCQVLDAPPGQPLATAERVAALLAYRTPGASALIVVDQLEELFTQASPGERAAFLDALGALRAEPSCAIIFTLRADFSGALMESPLWPERPTQLSRVDVTPLRGTALREAITAPAEGVGMTVEPELIERLVADAAAEPGILPLLQETLVQLWDARSDQTLTLADYHALGDGVRSGLAVALARRADATLQRFTAAQADIARRILLRLISFGEGRSDTRRQQPRTQLCAAGENAADFALVLQTMVDARLLTVDDDIAGEPRVDLAHEIMISAWPKLADWIRSHRVDEQRRRQLETAAAEWAEHGCGARGLLDPIELADAEQWQQTDSSLQLGQSAEVLELITASRAMHAKQRRRRVGLIAGAFTGLAGFAVVVAVLAIAARDKSRRLLAQSYAESGRQLLVDGHYQEAVPYLLAARQNGEDGAALRKMFWVASHHLPFILALVHPDRVWSAVFSPDGTRVVTASSDRTARVWDAATGKPLTTPMVHQHTVWSAAFSPDATRVVTASYDKTARVWDAATGKPLTRPLVHQSLVASAAFSPDGTRVVTASHDKTAQVWDAVTGKPITSPLVHQGWVMSAAFSSDGSRVVTASYDKTARVWDAATGKPVTSSLEHQDQVWRAAFSPDGTRVVTASSDRTARVWDAATGKPVTSPLQHQDKVVSAAFSSDGTRVVTASSDRTARVWDAANERRVQFRRHARGHRERGRDRAGVGRGHGPAGHQFLWASGPGDERRVQPRRHARGHRERGQDRAGMECGDGQTGNQPPRASLRGMERRVQSRRHARGHRERGQDRAGVGRGDRQAAHPSAHAPGLGGECRVQSRRHARGHRERGQDRAGVGRGDRQAAHRPLRASVRGSERRVQPRRHPRDHREQGQDR
;
A
#
# COMPACT_ATOMS: atom_id res chain seq x y z
N MET A 1 -42.51 23.69 24.95
CA MET A 1 -42.06 22.47 25.67
C MET A 1 -42.66 21.27 24.97
N THR A 2 -41.94 20.17 24.84
CA THR A 2 -42.46 18.93 24.24
C THR A 2 -42.94 17.98 25.33
N ARG A 3 -44.15 17.44 25.18
CA ARG A 3 -44.79 16.52 26.13
C ARG A 3 -45.46 15.40 25.36
N TRP A 4 -45.51 14.21 25.98
CA TRP A 4 -46.16 13.03 25.43
C TRP A 4 -47.47 12.82 26.21
N ALA A 5 -48.59 12.75 25.50
CA ALA A 5 -49.87 12.32 26.06
C ALA A 5 -50.14 10.89 25.56
N ALA A 6 -50.38 9.95 26.48
CA ALA A 6 -50.72 8.57 26.13
C ALA A 6 -52.23 8.39 25.97
N GLU A 7 -53.03 9.17 26.70
CA GLU A 7 -54.49 9.19 26.59
C GLU A 7 -55.04 10.65 26.49
N PRO A 8 -56.28 10.85 26.01
CA PRO A 8 -56.91 12.17 25.97
C PRO A 8 -57.03 12.87 27.33
N LEU A 9 -57.01 12.11 28.43
CA LEU A 9 -56.96 12.64 29.79
C LEU A 9 -55.61 13.29 30.13
N ASP A 10 -54.50 12.75 29.64
CA ASP A 10 -53.17 13.38 29.77
C ASP A 10 -53.13 14.68 28.98
N LEU A 11 -53.68 14.68 27.76
CA LEU A 11 -53.80 15.87 26.93
C LEU A 11 -54.64 16.96 27.63
N LEU A 12 -55.80 16.61 28.20
CA LEU A 12 -56.62 17.54 28.97
C LEU A 12 -55.85 18.13 30.17
N ARG A 13 -55.01 17.32 30.81
CA ARG A 13 -54.20 17.71 31.95
C ARG A 13 -53.07 18.67 31.55
N GLU A 14 -52.25 18.30 30.57
CA GLU A 14 -51.15 19.14 30.05
C GLU A 14 -51.67 20.48 29.50
N LEU A 15 -52.81 20.50 28.80
CA LEU A 15 -53.44 21.75 28.34
C LEU A 15 -53.87 22.67 29.50
N ARG A 16 -54.33 22.11 30.63
CA ARG A 16 -54.73 22.87 31.83
C ARG A 16 -53.55 23.32 32.68
N GLU A 17 -52.48 22.51 32.76
CA GLU A 17 -51.25 22.84 33.49
C GLU A 17 -50.38 23.86 32.72
N LEU A 18 -50.08 23.60 31.44
CA LEU A 18 -49.20 24.45 30.61
C LEU A 18 -49.90 25.67 30.00
N LYS A 19 -51.24 25.68 29.95
CA LYS A 19 -52.06 26.81 29.48
C LYS A 19 -51.70 27.35 28.07
N PRO A 20 -51.40 26.51 27.06
CA PRO A 20 -50.74 26.95 25.84
C PRO A 20 -51.67 27.70 24.86
N THR A 21 -51.13 28.72 24.20
CA THR A 21 -51.82 29.47 23.12
C THR A 21 -51.77 28.74 21.76
N ILE A 22 -50.71 27.95 21.53
CA ILE A 22 -50.46 27.16 20.32
C ILE A 22 -50.22 25.70 20.72
N VAL A 23 -50.80 24.74 20.00
CA VAL A 23 -50.55 23.31 20.18
C VAL A 23 -50.16 22.68 18.84
N HIS A 24 -49.05 21.94 18.82
CA HIS A 24 -48.57 21.18 17.66
C HIS A 24 -48.73 19.68 17.94
N PHE A 25 -49.34 18.95 17.01
CA PHE A 25 -49.38 17.48 17.02
C PHE A 25 -48.55 16.96 15.85
N SER A 26 -47.59 16.08 16.15
CA SER A 26 -46.78 15.35 15.16
C SER A 26 -47.02 13.85 15.34
N GLY A 27 -47.47 13.16 14.30
CA GLY A 27 -47.73 11.72 14.36
C GLY A 27 -48.44 11.16 13.11
N HIS A 28 -48.97 9.95 13.21
CA HIS A 28 -49.72 9.31 12.12
C HIS A 28 -51.23 9.33 12.41
N GLY A 29 -52.00 9.92 11.50
CA GLY A 29 -53.43 9.60 11.36
C GLY A 29 -53.58 8.22 10.74
N ALA A 30 -54.61 7.48 11.16
CA ALA A 30 -54.81 6.10 10.69
C ALA A 30 -55.18 6.04 9.20
N ARG A 31 -54.64 5.04 8.49
CA ARG A 31 -54.99 4.68 7.11
C ARG A 31 -55.56 3.24 7.08
N PRO A 32 -56.55 2.91 6.23
CA PRO A 32 -57.06 1.55 6.11
C PRO A 32 -55.97 0.51 5.79
N ALA A 33 -56.14 -0.71 6.27
CA ALA A 33 -55.14 -1.77 6.17
C ALA A 33 -55.04 -2.36 4.75
N ALA A 34 -53.92 -2.13 4.06
CA ALA A 34 -53.64 -2.74 2.77
C ALA A 34 -53.24 -4.22 2.90
N THR A 35 -54.03 -5.13 2.33
CA THR A 35 -53.71 -6.57 2.27
C THR A 35 -52.70 -6.86 1.16
N THR A 36 -51.42 -7.00 1.51
CA THR A 36 -50.37 -7.39 0.55
C THR A 36 -50.45 -8.88 0.21
N ASP A 37 -50.88 -9.25 -0.99
CA ASP A 37 -50.63 -10.59 -1.51
C ASP A 37 -49.15 -10.72 -1.93
N ARG A 38 -48.48 -11.76 -1.41
CA ARG A 38 -47.02 -11.86 -1.38
C ARG A 38 -46.41 -12.49 -2.64
N ALA A 39 -47.21 -12.69 -3.68
CA ALA A 39 -46.87 -13.53 -4.83
C ALA A 39 -46.31 -12.80 -6.06
N GLN A 40 -46.59 -11.50 -6.29
CA GLN A 40 -46.31 -10.84 -7.58
C GLN A 40 -45.63 -9.45 -7.55
N GLY A 41 -45.27 -8.91 -6.37
CA GLY A 41 -44.32 -7.79 -6.28
C GLY A 41 -44.70 -6.52 -7.06
N ARG A 42 -45.97 -6.13 -7.05
CA ARG A 42 -46.46 -4.86 -7.61
C ARG A 42 -47.41 -4.20 -6.62
N ASP A 43 -47.05 -3.02 -6.13
CA ASP A 43 -47.99 -2.16 -5.43
C ASP A 43 -48.98 -1.56 -6.43
N LEU A 44 -50.27 -1.79 -6.19
CA LEU A 44 -51.35 -1.14 -6.92
C LEU A 44 -51.73 0.15 -6.20
N VAL A 45 -51.88 1.24 -6.95
CA VAL A 45 -52.35 2.52 -6.41
C VAL A 45 -53.77 2.34 -5.87
N ALA A 46 -53.92 2.38 -4.55
CA ALA A 46 -55.20 2.21 -3.88
C ALA A 46 -56.09 3.45 -4.09
N ALA A 47 -57.40 3.20 -4.26
CA ALA A 47 -58.39 4.26 -4.43
C ALA A 47 -58.63 5.08 -3.15
N ALA A 48 -59.37 6.18 -3.28
CA ALA A 48 -59.79 7.01 -2.14
C ALA A 48 -60.67 6.21 -1.15
N PRO A 49 -60.58 6.49 0.17
CA PRO A 49 -61.33 5.76 1.19
C PRO A 49 -62.85 6.01 1.11
N SER A 50 -63.61 5.07 1.66
CA SER A 50 -65.08 5.16 1.71
C SER A 50 -65.58 5.94 2.94
N ALA A 51 -66.84 6.38 2.91
CA ALA A 51 -67.39 7.31 3.91
C ALA A 51 -67.62 6.71 5.31
N ASP A 52 -67.57 5.39 5.48
CA ASP A 52 -67.89 4.67 6.73
C ASP A 52 -66.65 4.12 7.48
N GLU A 53 -65.42 4.48 7.08
CA GLU A 53 -64.19 3.96 7.72
C GLU A 53 -63.71 4.81 8.92
N PRO A 54 -63.20 4.19 10.00
CA PRO A 54 -62.90 4.87 11.26
C PRO A 54 -61.67 5.79 11.17
N SER A 55 -61.92 7.09 11.00
CA SER A 55 -60.89 8.13 11.04
C SER A 55 -60.50 8.51 12.48
N GLY A 56 -59.22 8.80 12.72
CA GLY A 56 -58.74 9.24 14.05
C GLY A 56 -57.22 9.40 14.13
N MET A 57 -56.74 9.87 15.29
CA MET A 57 -55.32 9.98 15.62
C MET A 57 -54.89 8.80 16.49
N ILE A 58 -53.71 8.24 16.22
CA ILE A 58 -53.14 7.16 17.03
C ILE A 58 -52.38 7.77 18.21
N PHE A 59 -52.67 7.27 19.41
CA PHE A 59 -51.94 7.56 20.65
C PHE A 59 -51.20 6.29 21.08
N ASP A 60 -49.88 6.35 21.24
CA ASP A 60 -49.08 5.20 21.65
C ASP A 60 -48.92 5.15 23.18
N GLY A 61 -49.59 4.19 23.81
CA GLY A 61 -49.50 3.99 25.25
C GLY A 61 -48.11 3.50 25.68
N ALA A 62 -47.65 3.92 26.86
CA ALA A 62 -46.37 3.51 27.45
C ALA A 62 -46.22 1.99 27.72
N ASN A 63 -47.28 1.21 27.48
CA ASN A 63 -47.34 -0.25 27.52
C ASN A 63 -47.12 -0.89 26.13
N GLY A 64 -46.79 -0.11 25.10
CA GLY A 64 -46.59 -0.59 23.72
C GLY A 64 -47.89 -0.90 22.98
N ARG A 65 -49.03 -0.32 23.39
CA ARG A 65 -50.32 -0.45 22.68
C ARG A 65 -50.78 0.88 22.13
N SER A 66 -50.87 0.94 20.80
CA SER A 66 -51.46 2.04 20.04
C SER A 66 -52.99 2.03 20.18
N GLN A 67 -53.58 3.17 20.55
CA GLN A 67 -55.03 3.37 20.61
C GLN A 67 -55.46 4.42 19.57
N LEU A 68 -56.49 4.09 18.78
CA LEU A 68 -57.14 5.05 17.90
C LEU A 68 -58.11 5.94 18.70
N VAL A 69 -57.92 7.26 18.63
CA VAL A 69 -58.78 8.26 19.27
C VAL A 69 -59.55 9.03 18.20
N THR A 70 -60.88 9.07 18.33
CA THR A 70 -61.76 9.69 17.33
C THR A 70 -61.74 11.22 17.40
N PRO A 71 -62.05 11.94 16.29
CA PRO A 71 -62.10 13.40 16.26
C PRO A 71 -62.97 14.02 17.36
N GLU A 72 -64.07 13.38 17.75
CA GLU A 72 -65.02 13.87 18.76
C GLU A 72 -64.48 13.72 20.19
N ALA A 73 -63.59 12.76 20.45
CA ALA A 73 -62.89 12.66 21.73
C ALA A 73 -61.83 13.76 21.87
N ILE A 74 -61.11 14.07 20.79
CA ILE A 74 -60.14 15.19 20.74
C ILE A 74 -60.90 16.53 20.85
N ALA A 75 -61.97 16.72 20.09
CA ALA A 75 -62.79 17.95 20.14
C ALA A 75 -63.36 18.22 21.55
N ARG A 76 -63.92 17.19 22.22
CA ARG A 76 -64.37 17.32 23.62
C ARG A 76 -63.23 17.68 24.59
N THR A 77 -62.02 17.21 24.32
CA THR A 77 -60.83 17.54 25.13
C THR A 77 -60.48 19.03 25.03
N PHE A 78 -60.46 19.60 23.81
CA PHE A 78 -60.24 21.04 23.63
C PHE A 78 -61.43 21.89 24.12
N GLY A 79 -62.67 21.43 23.91
CA GLY A 79 -63.88 22.08 24.44
C GLY A 79 -63.89 22.20 25.97
N ALA A 80 -63.25 21.26 26.69
CA ALA A 80 -63.09 21.29 28.14
C ALA A 80 -61.96 22.22 28.66
N VAL A 81 -61.28 22.94 27.76
CA VAL A 81 -60.26 23.98 28.04
C VAL A 81 -60.71 25.36 27.55
N GLY A 82 -61.62 25.42 26.57
CA GLY A 82 -62.19 26.66 26.02
C GLY A 82 -61.27 27.35 25.02
N THR A 83 -61.55 28.63 24.70
CA THR A 83 -60.84 29.44 23.69
C THR A 83 -59.42 29.87 24.09
N GLN A 84 -58.80 29.13 25.01
CA GLN A 84 -57.44 29.34 25.50
C GLN A 84 -56.39 28.96 24.45
N VAL A 85 -56.63 27.85 23.74
CA VAL A 85 -55.83 27.48 22.57
C VAL A 85 -56.39 28.25 21.37
N ARG A 86 -55.54 29.05 20.73
CA ARG A 86 -55.91 29.87 19.57
C ARG A 86 -55.49 29.25 18.25
N LEU A 87 -54.42 28.45 18.26
CA LEU A 87 -53.92 27.76 17.07
C LEU A 87 -53.60 26.29 17.38
N VAL A 88 -54.17 25.37 16.61
CA VAL A 88 -53.75 23.97 16.58
C VAL A 88 -53.11 23.66 15.22
N VAL A 89 -51.96 23.01 15.21
CA VAL A 89 -51.30 22.51 14.00
C VAL A 89 -51.26 20.99 14.05
N LEU A 90 -51.94 20.34 13.11
CA LEU A 90 -52.00 18.89 12.97
C LEU A 90 -51.01 18.46 11.88
N ASN A 91 -49.73 18.36 12.22
CA ASN A 91 -48.67 17.91 11.31
C ASN A 91 -48.66 16.38 11.22
N ALA A 92 -49.76 15.84 10.70
CA ALA A 92 -50.06 14.41 10.61
C ALA A 92 -50.91 14.10 9.37
N CYS A 93 -50.61 13.00 8.69
CA CYS A 93 -51.37 12.50 7.54
C CYS A 93 -52.86 12.33 7.87
N TYR A 94 -53.73 12.60 6.88
CA TYR A 94 -55.19 12.44 6.97
C TYR A 94 -55.86 13.15 8.17
N SER A 95 -55.30 14.26 8.65
CA SER A 95 -55.79 14.99 9.82
C SER A 95 -56.99 15.91 9.55
N ALA A 96 -57.43 16.08 8.30
CA ALA A 96 -58.58 16.91 7.92
C ALA A 96 -59.89 16.63 8.71
N PRO A 97 -60.28 15.39 9.06
CA PRO A 97 -61.46 15.15 9.90
C PRO A 97 -61.30 15.71 11.32
N ILE A 98 -60.10 15.65 11.89
CA ILE A 98 -59.77 16.20 13.21
C ILE A 98 -59.74 17.73 13.15
N ALA A 99 -59.19 18.31 12.08
CA ALA A 99 -59.23 19.76 11.86
C ALA A 99 -60.68 20.29 11.80
N LYS A 100 -61.55 19.58 11.08
CA LYS A 100 -62.98 19.89 10.98
C LYS A 100 -63.68 19.79 12.34
N ALA A 101 -63.37 18.79 13.16
CA ALA A 101 -63.94 18.64 14.50
C ALA A 101 -63.44 19.71 15.51
N LEU A 102 -62.18 20.15 15.39
CA LEU A 102 -61.61 21.19 16.26
C LEU A 102 -62.05 22.62 15.90
N ARG A 103 -62.56 22.85 14.69
CA ARG A 103 -63.02 24.17 14.21
C ARG A 103 -64.04 24.85 15.14
N GLY A 104 -64.86 24.09 15.86
CA GLY A 104 -65.83 24.61 16.83
C GLY A 104 -65.24 25.08 18.16
N HIS A 105 -63.96 24.80 18.45
CA HIS A 105 -63.36 24.98 19.78
C HIS A 105 -62.08 25.84 19.80
N VAL A 106 -61.43 26.05 18.65
CA VAL A 106 -60.15 26.77 18.51
C VAL A 106 -60.31 27.89 17.48
N ASP A 107 -59.63 29.04 17.63
CA ASP A 107 -59.74 30.17 16.68
C ASP A 107 -59.28 29.79 15.25
N CYS A 108 -58.17 29.06 15.13
CA CYS A 108 -57.61 28.55 13.86
C CYS A 108 -57.02 27.14 14.00
N VAL A 109 -57.19 26.30 12.98
CA VAL A 109 -56.61 24.95 12.90
C VAL A 109 -55.95 24.73 11.54
N VAL A 110 -54.71 24.26 11.53
CA VAL A 110 -54.05 23.74 10.32
C VAL A 110 -54.13 22.22 10.33
N GLY A 111 -54.54 21.60 9.21
CA GLY A 111 -54.57 20.15 9.05
C GLY A 111 -54.41 19.71 7.60
N MET A 112 -54.25 18.40 7.40
CA MET A 112 -53.76 17.81 6.15
C MET A 112 -54.83 16.97 5.45
N SER A 113 -54.98 17.15 4.13
CA SER A 113 -55.92 16.40 3.28
C SER A 113 -55.47 14.96 3.04
N GLY A 114 -54.20 14.78 2.68
CA GLY A 114 -53.64 13.52 2.19
C GLY A 114 -52.57 12.89 3.10
N ALA A 115 -51.71 12.07 2.49
CA ALA A 115 -50.47 11.61 3.09
C ALA A 115 -49.35 12.59 2.76
N ILE A 116 -48.46 12.86 3.71
CA ILE A 116 -47.40 13.87 3.60
C ILE A 116 -46.03 13.20 3.82
N HIS A 117 -45.04 13.54 2.99
CA HIS A 117 -43.66 13.12 3.15
C HIS A 117 -42.99 13.93 4.27
N ASP A 118 -42.10 13.32 5.06
CA ASP A 118 -41.54 13.98 6.26
C ASP A 118 -40.85 15.32 5.97
N ASP A 119 -40.20 15.46 4.80
CA ASP A 119 -39.55 16.71 4.39
C ASP A 119 -40.55 17.82 4.07
N VAL A 120 -41.77 17.48 3.66
CA VAL A 120 -42.86 18.44 3.43
C VAL A 120 -43.44 18.91 4.76
N ALA A 121 -43.66 17.97 5.69
CA ALA A 121 -44.05 18.27 7.07
C ALA A 121 -42.98 19.12 7.79
N ARG A 122 -41.69 18.93 7.46
CA ARG A 122 -40.54 19.69 7.96
C ARG A 122 -40.46 21.08 7.32
N SER A 123 -40.46 21.20 5.98
CA SER A 123 -40.41 22.48 5.27
C SER A 123 -41.60 23.38 5.59
N PHE A 124 -42.82 22.81 5.69
CA PHE A 124 -44.00 23.55 6.13
C PHE A 124 -43.84 24.08 7.55
N ALA A 125 -43.41 23.25 8.50
CA ALA A 125 -43.22 23.68 9.89
C ALA A 125 -42.14 24.78 10.00
N ILE A 126 -41.03 24.66 9.27
CA ILE A 126 -39.97 25.67 9.27
C ILE A 126 -40.48 27.01 8.74
N GLY A 127 -41.18 27.02 7.60
CA GLY A 127 -41.77 28.26 7.05
C GLY A 127 -42.84 28.85 7.97
N PHE A 128 -43.76 28.02 8.45
CA PHE A 128 -44.92 28.46 9.23
C PHE A 128 -44.52 29.06 10.59
N TYR A 129 -43.61 28.41 11.32
CA TYR A 129 -43.09 28.97 12.57
C TYR A 129 -42.06 30.09 12.35
N GLY A 130 -41.44 30.17 11.16
CA GLY A 130 -40.66 31.30 10.70
C GLY A 130 -41.49 32.58 10.62
N GLY A 131 -42.53 32.60 9.80
CA GLY A 131 -43.43 33.76 9.64
C GLY A 131 -44.10 34.19 10.96
N LEU A 132 -44.54 33.25 11.78
CA LEU A 132 -45.06 33.54 13.14
C LEU A 132 -44.00 34.17 14.06
N GLY A 133 -42.71 33.85 13.87
CA GLY A 133 -41.58 34.50 14.53
C GLY A 133 -41.26 35.90 14.00
N GLU A 134 -41.43 36.11 12.69
CA GLU A 134 -41.33 37.41 12.00
C GLU A 134 -42.55 38.34 12.25
N GLN A 135 -43.48 37.94 13.15
CA GLN A 135 -44.73 38.64 13.53
C GLN A 135 -45.80 38.72 12.43
N GLU A 136 -45.73 37.88 11.41
CA GLU A 136 -46.81 37.74 10.43
C GLU A 136 -48.10 37.20 11.09
N SER A 137 -49.26 37.50 10.50
CA SER A 137 -50.51 36.87 10.93
C SER A 137 -50.54 35.39 10.53
N VAL A 138 -51.38 34.59 11.21
CA VAL A 138 -51.51 33.15 10.95
C VAL A 138 -51.82 32.85 9.48
N ALA A 139 -52.57 33.71 8.78
CA ALA A 139 -52.82 33.57 7.35
C ALA A 139 -51.58 33.88 6.48
N ALA A 140 -50.80 34.91 6.80
CA ALA A 140 -49.61 35.28 6.03
C ALA A 140 -48.47 34.26 6.22
N ALA A 141 -48.19 33.86 7.46
CA ALA A 141 -47.23 32.80 7.76
C ALA A 141 -47.60 31.45 7.11
N PHE A 142 -48.91 31.18 6.95
CA PHE A 142 -49.40 29.99 6.24
C PHE A 142 -49.12 30.03 4.74
N GLU A 143 -49.29 31.18 4.08
CA GLU A 143 -48.93 31.35 2.67
C GLU A 143 -47.40 31.38 2.46
N GLN A 144 -46.64 31.95 3.40
CA GLN A 144 -45.17 31.86 3.44
C GLN A 144 -44.72 30.39 3.51
N ALA A 145 -45.39 29.57 4.33
CA ALA A 145 -45.12 28.14 4.46
C ALA A 145 -45.55 27.32 3.22
N LYS A 146 -46.65 27.69 2.55
CA LYS A 146 -47.04 27.08 1.26
C LYS A 146 -46.02 27.39 0.16
N ALA A 147 -45.51 28.62 0.09
CA ALA A 147 -44.42 28.96 -0.82
C ALA A 147 -43.14 28.12 -0.55
N ALA A 148 -42.85 27.84 0.72
CA ALA A 148 -41.76 26.93 1.12
C ALA A 148 -41.99 25.46 0.68
N ILE A 149 -43.23 24.99 0.59
CA ILE A 149 -43.56 23.66 0.01
C ILE A 149 -43.39 23.68 -1.52
N HIS A 150 -43.90 24.71 -2.20
CA HIS A 150 -43.86 24.78 -3.68
C HIS A 150 -42.44 24.71 -4.25
N LEU A 151 -41.43 25.23 -3.54
CA LEU A 151 -40.01 25.13 -3.91
C LEU A 151 -39.51 23.67 -4.08
N ASN A 152 -40.17 22.70 -3.43
CA ASN A 152 -39.85 21.28 -3.54
C ASN A 152 -40.62 20.55 -4.68
N GLY A 153 -41.58 21.23 -5.35
CA GLY A 153 -42.22 20.74 -6.59
C GLY A 153 -43.35 19.73 -6.41
N LEU A 154 -44.31 20.00 -5.52
CA LEU A 154 -45.43 19.10 -5.18
C LEU A 154 -46.81 19.65 -5.64
N PRO A 155 -47.81 18.76 -5.83
CA PRO A 155 -49.15 19.14 -6.32
C PRO A 155 -50.10 19.62 -5.21
N ASP A 156 -50.96 20.58 -5.55
CA ASP A 156 -51.85 21.28 -4.60
C ASP A 156 -52.84 20.41 -3.82
N ALA A 157 -53.11 19.17 -4.26
CA ALA A 157 -54.08 18.27 -3.62
C ALA A 157 -53.64 17.81 -2.21
N ASP A 158 -52.32 17.69 -1.99
CA ASP A 158 -51.73 17.20 -0.73
C ASP A 158 -51.26 18.35 0.19
N HIS A 159 -51.55 19.60 -0.17
CA HIS A 159 -51.14 20.76 0.61
C HIS A 159 -51.90 20.89 1.95
N PRO A 160 -51.25 21.45 2.99
CA PRO A 160 -51.90 21.83 4.24
C PRO A 160 -53.09 22.75 4.00
N GLN A 161 -54.08 22.69 4.89
CA GLN A 161 -55.29 23.52 4.86
C GLN A 161 -55.46 24.26 6.18
N LEU A 162 -55.51 25.60 6.11
CA LEU A 162 -55.88 26.46 7.22
C LEU A 162 -57.40 26.57 7.31
N GLN A 163 -57.95 26.33 8.50
CA GLN A 163 -59.39 26.38 8.80
C GLN A 163 -59.60 27.29 10.01
N ALA A 164 -60.22 28.45 9.79
CA ALA A 164 -60.66 29.33 10.89
C ALA A 164 -62.00 28.85 11.46
N ARG A 165 -62.31 29.24 12.72
CA ARG A 165 -63.66 29.12 13.27
C ARG A 165 -64.63 29.99 12.47
N ASP A 166 -65.88 29.53 12.31
CA ASP A 166 -66.90 30.30 11.59
C ASP A 166 -67.11 31.67 12.27
N GLY A 167 -67.00 32.75 11.48
CA GLY A 167 -67.05 34.13 11.97
C GLY A 167 -65.73 34.68 12.55
N PHE A 168 -64.61 33.95 12.47
CA PHE A 168 -63.29 34.40 12.89
C PHE A 168 -62.36 34.61 11.69
N ASP A 169 -61.61 35.72 11.67
CA ASP A 169 -60.64 36.02 10.61
C ASP A 169 -59.20 35.64 11.01
N ALA A 170 -58.59 34.78 10.21
CA ALA A 170 -57.20 34.36 10.38
C ALA A 170 -56.18 35.43 9.94
N ALA A 171 -56.56 36.39 9.08
CA ALA A 171 -55.67 37.48 8.67
C ALA A 171 -55.44 38.50 9.79
N GLY A 172 -56.42 38.70 10.67
CA GLY A 172 -56.29 39.48 11.91
C GLY A 172 -55.60 38.74 13.09
N LEU A 173 -55.31 37.44 12.98
CA LEU A 173 -54.72 36.67 14.08
C LEU A 173 -53.19 36.81 14.11
N ILE A 174 -52.71 37.83 14.83
CA ILE A 174 -51.30 37.96 15.23
C ILE A 174 -51.14 37.36 16.64
N LEU A 175 -50.19 36.44 16.79
CA LEU A 175 -49.90 35.75 18.06
C LEU A 175 -48.78 36.48 18.80
N ALA A 176 -49.17 37.47 19.60
CA ALA A 176 -48.24 38.37 20.29
C ALA A 176 -47.19 37.64 21.17
N LYS A 177 -45.99 38.24 21.22
CA LYS A 177 -44.75 37.70 21.81
C LYS A 177 -44.95 37.06 23.18
N VAL A 178 -44.96 35.72 23.22
CA VAL A 178 -44.62 34.97 24.44
C VAL A 178 -43.14 35.18 24.71
N ALA A 179 -42.81 36.18 25.53
CA ALA A 179 -41.50 36.25 26.14
C ALA A 179 -41.33 35.00 27.04
N PRO A 180 -40.24 34.21 26.91
CA PRO A 180 -40.04 33.04 27.76
C PRO A 180 -39.81 33.50 29.21
N SER A 181 -40.86 33.37 30.03
CA SER A 181 -40.83 33.62 31.48
C SER A 181 -40.11 32.48 32.20
N GLY A 182 -38.78 32.48 32.07
CA GLY A 182 -37.86 31.43 32.48
C GLY A 182 -36.80 31.26 31.39
N LEU A 183 -35.53 31.10 31.76
CA LEU A 183 -34.40 31.12 30.82
C LEU A 183 -34.45 29.95 29.81
N VAL A 184 -35.14 30.18 28.69
CA VAL A 184 -34.77 29.54 27.43
C VAL A 184 -33.58 30.32 26.91
N ALA A 185 -32.39 29.73 27.01
CA ALA A 185 -31.20 30.33 26.41
C ALA A 185 -31.44 30.53 24.92
N ALA A 186 -31.17 31.74 24.42
CA ALA A 186 -31.22 32.00 22.98
C ALA A 186 -30.30 30.98 22.25
N PRO A 187 -30.68 30.49 21.06
CA PRO A 187 -29.76 29.70 20.25
C PRO A 187 -28.52 30.53 19.92
N CYS A 188 -27.35 29.90 19.91
CA CYS A 188 -26.12 30.56 19.47
C CYS A 188 -26.29 31.02 18.01
N PRO A 189 -26.10 32.32 17.70
CA PRO A 189 -26.29 32.84 16.33
C PRO A 189 -25.17 32.38 15.38
N TYR A 190 -24.05 31.91 15.93
CA TYR A 190 -22.90 31.42 15.17
C TYR A 190 -23.00 29.91 14.90
N PRO A 191 -22.83 29.46 13.64
CA PRO A 191 -22.84 28.02 13.30
C PRO A 191 -21.62 27.26 13.86
N GLY A 192 -20.48 27.92 14.06
CA GLY A 192 -19.21 27.26 14.39
C GLY A 192 -18.59 26.59 13.15
N MET A 193 -18.09 25.37 13.32
CA MET A 193 -17.43 24.60 12.24
C MET A 193 -18.33 24.12 11.09
N ARG A 194 -19.67 24.17 11.23
CA ARG A 194 -20.59 23.82 10.13
C ARG A 194 -20.75 25.00 9.15
N PRO A 195 -21.01 24.77 7.85
CA PRO A 195 -21.40 25.85 6.95
C PRO A 195 -22.75 26.47 7.38
N PHE A 196 -22.94 27.76 7.09
CA PHE A 196 -24.27 28.37 7.10
C PHE A 196 -25.12 27.77 5.99
N ALA A 197 -26.35 27.38 6.32
CA ALA A 197 -27.38 26.87 5.42
C ALA A 197 -28.52 27.91 5.27
N ALA A 198 -29.53 27.60 4.43
CA ALA A 198 -30.66 28.50 4.17
C ALA A 198 -31.41 28.97 5.44
N ALA A 199 -31.47 28.14 6.48
CA ALA A 199 -32.07 28.49 7.77
C ALA A 199 -31.29 29.55 8.56
N ASP A 200 -29.98 29.69 8.32
CA ASP A 200 -29.11 30.65 9.02
C ASP A 200 -29.09 32.04 8.36
N ALA A 201 -29.93 32.28 7.35
CA ALA A 201 -29.89 33.49 6.50
C ALA A 201 -29.99 34.82 7.28
N GLY A 202 -30.69 34.85 8.41
CA GLY A 202 -30.78 36.01 9.30
C GLY A 202 -29.53 36.28 10.14
N SER A 203 -28.61 35.30 10.23
CA SER A 203 -27.30 35.42 10.89
C SER A 203 -26.14 35.46 9.88
N PHE A 204 -26.42 35.52 8.57
CA PHE A 204 -25.42 35.58 7.50
C PHE A 204 -25.32 37.01 6.91
N HIS A 205 -24.26 37.72 7.31
CA HIS A 205 -23.97 39.13 7.01
C HIS A 205 -22.53 39.31 6.50
N GLY A 206 -22.21 40.49 5.96
CA GLY A 206 -20.87 40.86 5.49
C GLY A 206 -20.55 40.38 4.07
N ARG A 207 -21.57 40.05 3.27
CA ARG A 207 -21.44 39.56 1.88
C ARG A 207 -22.48 40.15 0.94
N GLU A 208 -23.08 41.27 1.33
CA GLU A 208 -24.24 41.88 0.67
C GLU A 208 -23.92 42.29 -0.78
N ALA A 209 -22.66 42.68 -1.04
CA ALA A 209 -22.18 43.02 -2.38
C ALA A 209 -22.14 41.79 -3.32
N GLU A 210 -21.52 40.68 -2.90
CA GLU A 210 -21.43 39.46 -3.71
C GLU A 210 -22.79 38.77 -3.87
N ILE A 211 -23.65 38.82 -2.84
CA ILE A 211 -25.05 38.40 -2.91
C ILE A 211 -25.80 39.21 -3.97
N ALA A 212 -25.70 40.54 -3.92
CA ALA A 212 -26.38 41.43 -4.86
C ALA A 212 -25.86 41.24 -6.30
N GLU A 213 -24.55 41.02 -6.48
CA GLU A 213 -23.96 40.72 -7.78
C GLU A 213 -24.48 39.38 -8.34
N LEU A 214 -24.48 38.30 -7.55
CA LEU A 214 -24.95 36.98 -8.00
C LEU A 214 -26.43 37.01 -8.38
N ILE A 215 -27.28 37.62 -7.54
CA ILE A 215 -28.71 37.81 -7.84
C ILE A 215 -28.90 38.72 -9.06
N GLY A 216 -28.08 39.76 -9.21
CA GLY A 216 -28.09 40.66 -10.37
C GLY A 216 -27.75 39.95 -11.68
N ARG A 217 -26.71 39.10 -11.68
CA ARG A 217 -26.29 38.30 -12.84
C ARG A 217 -27.35 37.29 -13.27
N LEU A 218 -27.97 36.58 -12.32
CA LEU A 218 -29.08 35.65 -12.57
C LEU A 218 -30.31 36.37 -13.17
N ARG A 219 -30.65 37.55 -12.64
CA ARG A 219 -31.73 38.41 -13.16
C ARG A 219 -31.41 39.00 -14.54
N ALA A 220 -30.12 39.24 -14.84
CA ALA A 220 -29.64 39.67 -16.17
C ALA A 220 -29.59 38.53 -17.21
N GLY A 221 -30.18 37.36 -16.92
CA GLY A 221 -30.28 36.26 -17.86
C GLY A 221 -29.05 35.34 -17.91
N GLN A 222 -28.04 35.52 -17.05
CA GLN A 222 -26.91 34.61 -17.00
C GLN A 222 -27.35 33.27 -16.40
N ARG A 223 -27.17 32.19 -17.16
CA ARG A 223 -27.58 30.81 -16.83
C ARG A 223 -26.42 29.92 -16.38
N GLU A 224 -25.20 30.40 -16.40
CA GLU A 224 -24.02 29.71 -15.88
C GLU A 224 -23.16 30.73 -15.13
N ILE A 225 -22.82 30.43 -13.86
CA ILE A 225 -21.99 31.30 -13.01
C ILE A 225 -21.01 30.46 -12.19
N PHE A 226 -19.73 30.84 -12.20
CA PHE A 226 -18.67 30.24 -11.39
C PHE A 226 -18.30 31.14 -10.21
N VAL A 227 -18.59 30.67 -9.00
CA VAL A 227 -18.24 31.29 -7.71
C VAL A 227 -16.86 30.75 -7.30
N ILE A 228 -15.81 31.51 -7.57
CA ILE A 228 -14.41 31.08 -7.40
C ILE A 228 -13.79 31.77 -6.18
N GLY A 229 -12.95 31.07 -5.42
CA GLY A 229 -12.27 31.64 -4.25
C GLY A 229 -11.47 30.61 -3.45
N PRO A 230 -10.56 31.03 -2.55
CA PRO A 230 -9.75 30.11 -1.75
C PRO A 230 -10.60 29.23 -0.81
N SER A 231 -10.00 28.22 -0.20
CA SER A 231 -10.69 27.44 0.83
C SER A 231 -11.02 28.32 2.05
N GLY A 232 -12.10 28.01 2.77
CA GLY A 232 -12.56 28.78 3.91
C GLY A 232 -13.06 30.22 3.62
N SER A 233 -13.18 30.67 2.36
CA SER A 233 -13.70 32.02 2.05
C SER A 233 -15.23 32.17 2.17
N GLY A 234 -15.96 31.07 2.40
CA GLY A 234 -17.41 31.05 2.60
C GLY A 234 -18.26 30.83 1.34
N LYS A 235 -17.67 30.38 0.22
CA LYS A 235 -18.37 30.16 -1.08
C LYS A 235 -19.72 29.43 -0.95
N SER A 236 -19.76 28.27 -0.30
CA SER A 236 -20.97 27.45 -0.18
C SER A 236 -22.04 28.18 0.63
N SER A 237 -21.66 28.82 1.73
CA SER A 237 -22.55 29.64 2.57
C SER A 237 -23.04 30.91 1.87
N LEU A 238 -22.22 31.54 1.02
CA LEU A 238 -22.64 32.66 0.17
C LEU A 238 -23.81 32.25 -0.73
N VAL A 239 -23.79 31.04 -1.29
CA VAL A 239 -24.91 30.52 -2.08
C VAL A 239 -26.07 30.12 -1.15
N ALA A 240 -25.83 29.20 -0.21
CA ALA A 240 -26.87 28.55 0.59
C ALA A 240 -27.61 29.48 1.58
N ALA A 241 -26.90 30.36 2.29
CA ALA A 241 -27.46 31.29 3.27
C ALA A 241 -27.59 32.73 2.72
N GLY A 242 -26.72 33.10 1.78
CA GLY A 242 -26.74 34.40 1.12
C GLY A 242 -27.79 34.48 0.01
N VAL A 243 -27.50 33.85 -1.12
CA VAL A 243 -28.24 33.98 -2.40
C VAL A 243 -29.59 33.28 -2.38
N LEU A 244 -29.64 31.97 -2.10
CA LEU A 244 -30.86 31.16 -2.28
C LEU A 244 -32.07 31.69 -1.47
N PRO A 245 -31.94 32.06 -0.18
CA PRO A 245 -33.07 32.56 0.61
C PRO A 245 -33.56 33.92 0.13
N ARG A 246 -32.66 34.79 -0.33
CA ARG A 246 -32.99 36.12 -0.88
C ARG A 246 -33.57 36.04 -2.30
N LEU A 247 -33.19 35.02 -3.07
CA LEU A 247 -33.76 34.70 -4.38
C LEU A 247 -35.19 34.13 -4.24
N ALA A 248 -35.45 33.28 -3.25
CA ALA A 248 -36.79 32.78 -2.92
C ALA A 248 -37.71 33.89 -2.37
N ARG A 249 -37.18 34.82 -1.56
CA ARG A 249 -37.94 35.94 -0.97
C ARG A 249 -38.27 37.10 -1.94
N THR A 250 -37.86 37.05 -3.23
CA THR A 250 -38.21 38.10 -4.21
C THR A 250 -38.86 37.56 -5.48
N PRO A 251 -39.93 38.20 -5.99
CA PRO A 251 -40.52 37.82 -7.28
C PRO A 251 -39.46 37.97 -8.38
N SER A 252 -39.08 36.84 -8.97
CA SER A 252 -37.78 36.70 -9.64
C SER A 252 -37.87 36.91 -11.16
N GLY A 253 -36.81 37.43 -11.76
CA GLY A 253 -36.59 37.42 -13.22
C GLY A 253 -36.28 36.03 -13.80
N LEU A 254 -36.37 34.97 -12.99
CA LEU A 254 -36.29 33.56 -13.39
C LEU A 254 -37.67 32.89 -13.47
N GLY A 255 -38.75 33.58 -13.05
CA GLY A 255 -40.06 32.98 -12.83
C GLY A 255 -40.12 32.13 -11.54
N PRO A 256 -41.12 31.26 -11.38
CA PRO A 256 -41.03 30.16 -10.42
C PRO A 256 -39.84 29.27 -10.81
N PHE A 257 -39.08 28.81 -9.81
CA PHE A 257 -37.95 27.92 -10.04
C PHE A 257 -37.90 26.82 -9.00
N VAL A 258 -37.32 25.67 -9.38
CA VAL A 258 -37.09 24.54 -8.49
C VAL A 258 -35.59 24.41 -8.24
N LEU A 259 -35.23 24.35 -6.96
CA LEU A 259 -33.85 24.22 -6.50
C LEU A 259 -33.39 22.75 -6.54
N ARG A 260 -32.14 22.54 -6.96
CA ARG A 260 -31.45 21.26 -6.93
C ARG A 260 -29.99 21.44 -6.54
N GLU A 261 -29.65 21.10 -5.30
CA GLU A 261 -28.27 21.15 -4.82
C GLU A 261 -27.56 19.81 -5.06
N LEU A 262 -26.27 19.87 -5.42
CA LEU A 262 -25.42 18.74 -5.76
C LEU A 262 -24.00 18.99 -5.30
N ARG A 263 -23.40 17.99 -4.65
CA ARG A 263 -21.96 17.91 -4.42
C ARG A 263 -21.37 16.72 -5.20
N PRO A 264 -20.38 16.91 -6.10
CA PRO A 264 -19.92 15.87 -7.04
C PRO A 264 -19.43 14.57 -6.38
N GLY A 265 -18.54 14.63 -5.39
CA GLY A 265 -17.93 13.45 -4.78
C GLY A 265 -17.20 12.50 -5.78
N ASP A 266 -17.29 11.20 -5.50
CA ASP A 266 -16.70 10.07 -6.24
C ASP A 266 -17.59 9.53 -7.38
N GLN A 267 -18.91 9.69 -7.26
CA GLN A 267 -19.93 9.26 -8.24
C GLN A 267 -20.84 10.42 -8.69
N PRO A 268 -20.28 11.46 -9.34
CA PRO A 268 -21.01 12.67 -9.72
C PRO A 268 -22.12 12.48 -10.77
N PHE A 269 -21.98 11.55 -11.71
CA PHE A 269 -23.04 11.27 -12.70
C PHE A 269 -24.19 10.53 -12.04
N SER A 270 -23.89 9.53 -11.20
CA SER A 270 -24.92 8.81 -10.45
C SER A 270 -25.68 9.74 -9.48
N ARG A 271 -24.99 10.67 -8.81
CA ARG A 271 -25.63 11.72 -8.01
C ARG A 271 -26.47 12.69 -8.85
N LEU A 272 -25.97 13.16 -10.00
CA LEU A 272 -26.73 14.03 -10.91
C LEU A 272 -28.02 13.35 -11.39
N CYS A 273 -27.96 12.06 -11.73
CA CYS A 273 -29.15 11.28 -12.07
C CYS A 273 -30.18 11.26 -10.93
N GLN A 274 -29.76 11.06 -9.68
CA GLN A 274 -30.65 11.06 -8.52
C GLN A 274 -31.28 12.44 -8.27
N VAL A 275 -30.48 13.52 -8.32
CA VAL A 275 -30.93 14.91 -8.14
C VAL A 275 -31.94 15.34 -9.24
N LEU A 276 -31.90 14.70 -10.41
CA LEU A 276 -32.81 14.92 -11.55
C LEU A 276 -33.95 13.89 -11.68
N ASP A 277 -34.16 13.01 -10.69
CA ASP A 277 -35.12 11.88 -10.75
C ASP A 277 -34.96 10.96 -11.99
N ALA A 278 -33.76 10.89 -12.57
CA ALA A 278 -33.51 10.16 -13.80
C ALA A 278 -33.53 8.64 -13.57
N PRO A 279 -34.20 7.85 -14.45
CA PRO A 279 -34.31 6.40 -14.28
C PRO A 279 -32.92 5.72 -14.37
N PRO A 280 -32.58 4.81 -13.44
CA PRO A 280 -31.23 4.27 -13.33
C PRO A 280 -30.80 3.48 -14.57
N GLY A 281 -29.52 3.59 -14.92
CA GLY A 281 -28.90 2.88 -16.05
C GLY A 281 -29.16 3.50 -17.43
N GLN A 282 -29.75 4.69 -17.52
CA GLN A 282 -29.94 5.40 -18.79
C GLN A 282 -29.03 6.64 -18.93
N PRO A 283 -28.40 6.89 -20.09
CA PRO A 283 -27.53 8.04 -20.29
C PRO A 283 -28.33 9.35 -20.48
N LEU A 284 -27.96 10.40 -19.74
CA LEU A 284 -28.48 11.77 -19.86
C LEU A 284 -27.89 12.57 -21.05
N ALA A 285 -27.21 11.90 -21.99
CA ALA A 285 -26.36 12.50 -23.01
C ALA A 285 -27.10 13.22 -24.18
N THR A 286 -28.29 13.77 -23.94
CA THR A 286 -29.07 14.49 -24.96
C THR A 286 -29.88 15.60 -24.31
N ALA A 287 -29.77 16.83 -24.81
CA ALA A 287 -30.52 17.98 -24.30
C ALA A 287 -32.03 17.73 -24.29
N GLU A 288 -32.57 17.07 -25.33
CA GLU A 288 -33.98 16.66 -25.42
C GLU A 288 -34.44 15.81 -24.22
N ARG A 289 -33.57 14.94 -23.69
CA ARG A 289 -33.89 14.09 -22.51
C ARG A 289 -33.87 14.90 -21.22
N VAL A 290 -32.92 15.83 -21.09
CA VAL A 290 -32.79 16.72 -19.95
C VAL A 290 -34.00 17.67 -19.91
N ALA A 291 -34.32 18.30 -21.03
CA ALA A 291 -35.53 19.10 -21.23
C ALA A 291 -36.81 18.31 -20.90
N ALA A 292 -36.91 17.04 -21.33
CA ALA A 292 -38.06 16.20 -21.01
C ALA A 292 -38.17 15.86 -19.51
N LEU A 293 -37.06 15.58 -18.81
CA LEU A 293 -37.06 15.34 -17.36
C LEU A 293 -37.47 16.59 -16.57
N LEU A 294 -36.89 17.74 -16.92
CA LEU A 294 -37.23 19.02 -16.29
C LEU A 294 -38.69 19.40 -16.59
N ALA A 295 -39.13 19.39 -17.85
CA ALA A 295 -40.50 19.73 -18.22
C ALA A 295 -41.56 18.77 -17.63
N TYR A 296 -41.22 17.48 -17.41
CA TYR A 296 -42.10 16.51 -16.76
C TYR A 296 -42.25 16.76 -15.26
N ARG A 297 -41.20 17.20 -14.57
CA ARG A 297 -41.22 17.47 -13.12
C ARG A 297 -41.60 18.90 -12.75
N THR A 298 -41.28 19.89 -13.60
CA THR A 298 -41.42 21.31 -13.28
C THR A 298 -42.14 22.09 -14.41
N PRO A 299 -43.43 21.81 -14.69
CA PRO A 299 -44.12 22.40 -15.84
C PRO A 299 -44.21 23.94 -15.73
N GLY A 300 -43.50 24.65 -16.60
CA GLY A 300 -43.48 26.12 -16.64
C GLY A 300 -42.60 26.80 -15.60
N ALA A 301 -41.73 26.06 -14.89
CA ALA A 301 -40.77 26.60 -13.93
C ALA A 301 -39.33 26.37 -14.39
N SER A 302 -38.42 27.29 -14.03
CA SER A 302 -36.98 27.17 -14.31
C SER A 302 -36.31 26.19 -13.34
N ALA A 303 -35.22 25.54 -13.75
CA ALA A 303 -34.40 24.72 -12.86
C ALA A 303 -33.17 25.53 -12.39
N LEU A 304 -32.91 25.59 -11.09
CA LEU A 304 -31.68 26.16 -10.53
C LEU A 304 -30.85 25.05 -9.89
N ILE A 305 -29.76 24.69 -10.55
CA ILE A 305 -28.82 23.66 -10.08
C ILE A 305 -27.62 24.34 -9.39
N VAL A 306 -27.34 23.97 -8.15
CA VAL A 306 -26.13 24.39 -7.43
C VAL A 306 -25.18 23.21 -7.38
N VAL A 307 -24.00 23.35 -7.97
CA VAL A 307 -22.92 22.36 -7.94
C VAL A 307 -21.81 22.87 -7.02
N ASP A 308 -21.89 22.50 -5.74
CA ASP A 308 -20.92 22.92 -4.72
C ASP A 308 -19.67 22.03 -4.72
N GLN A 309 -18.49 22.64 -4.48
CA GLN A 309 -17.19 21.97 -4.45
C GLN A 309 -16.89 21.21 -5.77
N LEU A 310 -16.98 21.91 -6.91
CA LEU A 310 -16.68 21.37 -8.24
C LEU A 310 -15.27 20.73 -8.33
N GLU A 311 -14.31 21.14 -7.48
CA GLU A 311 -13.01 20.49 -7.36
C GLU A 311 -13.04 18.97 -7.05
N GLU A 312 -14.12 18.44 -6.50
CA GLU A 312 -14.28 16.99 -6.28
C GLU A 312 -14.34 16.20 -7.59
N LEU A 313 -14.86 16.81 -8.66
CA LEU A 313 -14.85 16.26 -10.03
C LEU A 313 -13.43 16.02 -10.57
N PHE A 314 -12.44 16.74 -10.04
CA PHE A 314 -11.02 16.63 -10.42
C PHE A 314 -10.18 15.81 -9.43
N THR A 315 -10.73 15.44 -8.26
CA THR A 315 -9.95 14.86 -7.15
C THR A 315 -10.54 13.61 -6.51
N GLN A 316 -11.80 13.28 -6.78
CA GLN A 316 -12.51 12.12 -6.20
C GLN A 316 -13.24 11.30 -7.28
N ALA A 317 -13.82 11.94 -8.30
CA ALA A 317 -14.58 11.26 -9.34
C ALA A 317 -13.74 10.27 -10.18
N SER A 318 -14.28 9.07 -10.44
CA SER A 318 -13.65 8.11 -11.35
C SER A 318 -13.63 8.63 -12.80
N PRO A 319 -12.67 8.21 -13.66
CA PRO A 319 -12.60 8.72 -15.03
C PRO A 319 -13.87 8.49 -15.87
N GLY A 320 -14.62 7.41 -15.60
CA GLY A 320 -15.88 7.07 -16.27
C GLY A 320 -17.06 7.92 -15.78
N GLU A 321 -17.27 7.98 -14.46
CA GLU A 321 -18.30 8.84 -13.84
C GLU A 321 -18.06 10.32 -14.21
N ARG A 322 -16.81 10.77 -14.19
CA ARG A 322 -16.42 12.13 -14.59
C ARG A 322 -16.78 12.44 -16.05
N ALA A 323 -16.55 11.51 -16.97
CA ALA A 323 -16.91 11.69 -18.38
C ALA A 323 -18.44 11.78 -18.55
N ALA A 324 -19.19 10.81 -17.99
CA ALA A 324 -20.64 10.80 -18.06
C ALA A 324 -21.29 12.04 -17.42
N PHE A 325 -20.71 12.54 -16.32
CA PHE A 325 -21.15 13.79 -15.68
C PHE A 325 -20.91 15.01 -16.57
N LEU A 326 -19.73 15.12 -17.19
CA LEU A 326 -19.42 16.22 -18.12
C LEU A 326 -20.32 16.23 -19.36
N ASP A 327 -20.64 15.05 -19.92
CA ASP A 327 -21.57 14.91 -21.05
C ASP A 327 -22.99 15.35 -20.66
N ALA A 328 -23.49 14.90 -19.51
CA ALA A 328 -24.80 15.29 -18.97
C ALA A 328 -24.87 16.79 -18.62
N LEU A 329 -23.78 17.34 -18.10
CA LEU A 329 -23.67 18.77 -17.78
C LEU A 329 -23.58 19.63 -19.05
N GLY A 330 -23.00 19.13 -20.13
CA GLY A 330 -23.10 19.72 -21.46
C GLY A 330 -24.53 19.79 -21.98
N ALA A 331 -25.33 18.72 -21.77
CA ALA A 331 -26.76 18.72 -22.10
C ALA A 331 -27.58 19.71 -21.24
N LEU A 332 -27.25 19.88 -19.95
CA LEU A 332 -27.87 20.87 -19.08
C LEU A 332 -27.53 22.32 -19.47
N ARG A 333 -26.28 22.61 -19.86
CA ARG A 333 -25.86 23.95 -20.32
C ARG A 333 -26.54 24.38 -21.63
N ALA A 334 -27.11 23.44 -22.39
CA ALA A 334 -27.84 23.71 -23.61
C ALA A 334 -29.33 24.02 -23.41
N GLU A 335 -29.87 23.83 -22.20
CA GLU A 335 -31.31 23.96 -21.89
C GLU A 335 -31.66 25.37 -21.37
N PRO A 336 -32.43 26.21 -22.09
CA PRO A 336 -32.69 27.61 -21.71
C PRO A 336 -33.43 27.81 -20.39
N SER A 337 -34.19 26.81 -19.92
CA SER A 337 -34.88 26.83 -18.62
C SER A 337 -33.97 26.45 -17.44
N CYS A 338 -32.74 25.99 -17.69
CA CYS A 338 -31.78 25.63 -16.66
C CYS A 338 -30.83 26.79 -16.34
N ALA A 339 -30.55 27.00 -15.05
CA ALA A 339 -29.51 27.88 -14.54
C ALA A 339 -28.59 27.07 -13.60
N ILE A 340 -27.26 27.26 -13.72
CA ILE A 340 -26.26 26.50 -12.97
C ILE A 340 -25.30 27.44 -12.24
N ILE A 341 -25.13 27.23 -10.93
CA ILE A 341 -24.14 27.90 -10.10
C ILE A 341 -23.10 26.86 -9.68
N PHE A 342 -21.85 27.03 -10.10
CA PHE A 342 -20.72 26.23 -9.64
C PHE A 342 -19.99 26.96 -8.51
N THR A 343 -19.66 26.27 -7.41
CA THR A 343 -18.61 26.77 -6.50
C THR A 343 -17.30 26.02 -6.76
N LEU A 344 -16.18 26.74 -6.80
CA LEU A 344 -14.87 26.17 -7.14
C LEU A 344 -13.76 26.80 -6.29
N ARG A 345 -12.82 25.99 -5.80
CA ARG A 345 -11.57 26.47 -5.21
C ARG A 345 -10.66 27.13 -6.25
N ALA A 346 -10.14 28.31 -5.91
CA ALA A 346 -9.22 29.07 -6.78
C ALA A 346 -8.02 28.23 -7.28
N ASP A 347 -7.48 27.37 -6.42
CA ASP A 347 -6.37 26.43 -6.71
C ASP A 347 -6.65 25.54 -7.94
N PHE A 348 -7.93 25.20 -8.18
CA PHE A 348 -8.39 24.32 -9.25
C PHE A 348 -8.74 25.06 -10.55
N SER A 349 -8.45 26.36 -10.66
CA SER A 349 -8.64 27.12 -11.90
C SER A 349 -7.93 26.48 -13.09
N GLY A 350 -6.74 25.90 -12.89
CA GLY A 350 -6.01 25.16 -13.95
C GLY A 350 -6.74 23.89 -14.40
N ALA A 351 -7.24 23.09 -13.45
CA ALA A 351 -8.02 21.89 -13.76
C ALA A 351 -9.36 22.23 -14.47
N LEU A 352 -9.96 23.38 -14.15
CA LEU A 352 -11.11 23.89 -14.90
C LEU A 352 -10.72 24.27 -16.34
N MET A 353 -9.58 24.94 -16.54
CA MET A 353 -9.08 25.31 -17.89
C MET A 353 -8.74 24.10 -18.77
N GLU A 354 -8.37 22.98 -18.18
CA GLU A 354 -8.14 21.69 -18.87
C GLU A 354 -9.42 20.86 -19.06
N SER A 355 -10.55 21.31 -18.50
CA SER A 355 -11.84 20.63 -18.54
C SER A 355 -12.71 21.07 -19.73
N PRO A 356 -13.54 20.17 -20.31
CA PRO A 356 -14.60 20.55 -21.27
C PRO A 356 -15.61 21.59 -20.76
N LEU A 357 -15.60 21.93 -19.46
CA LEU A 357 -16.40 23.03 -18.91
C LEU A 357 -15.89 24.41 -19.36
N TRP A 358 -14.60 24.54 -19.66
CA TRP A 358 -14.00 25.82 -20.05
C TRP A 358 -14.55 26.30 -21.41
N PRO A 359 -15.07 27.53 -21.51
CA PRO A 359 -15.62 28.05 -22.76
C PRO A 359 -14.51 28.34 -23.77
N GLU A 360 -14.77 28.10 -25.07
CA GLU A 360 -13.83 28.41 -26.17
C GLU A 360 -13.34 29.86 -26.19
N ARG A 361 -14.11 30.78 -25.58
CA ARG A 361 -13.79 32.19 -25.41
C ARG A 361 -13.75 32.51 -23.91
N PRO A 362 -12.56 32.67 -23.29
CA PRO A 362 -12.43 32.97 -21.86
C PRO A 362 -13.20 34.21 -21.39
N THR A 363 -13.42 35.19 -22.27
CA THR A 363 -14.18 36.42 -22.01
C THR A 363 -15.69 36.20 -21.84
N GLN A 364 -16.20 34.99 -22.06
CA GLN A 364 -17.61 34.63 -21.83
C GLN A 364 -17.85 33.87 -20.51
N LEU A 365 -16.80 33.56 -19.75
CA LEU A 365 -16.93 32.90 -18.45
C LEU A 365 -17.51 33.87 -17.41
N SER A 366 -18.77 33.69 -16.99
CA SER A 366 -19.30 34.45 -15.85
C SER A 366 -18.67 33.95 -14.55
N ARG A 367 -17.72 34.72 -14.04
CA ARG A 367 -16.98 34.44 -12.79
C ARG A 367 -17.26 35.51 -11.73
N VAL A 368 -17.50 35.10 -10.49
CA VAL A 368 -17.57 35.95 -9.30
C VAL A 368 -16.49 35.48 -8.32
N ASP A 369 -15.64 36.40 -7.85
CA ASP A 369 -14.47 36.08 -7.03
C ASP A 369 -14.70 36.38 -5.53
N VAL A 370 -14.93 35.32 -4.76
CA VAL A 370 -15.17 35.37 -3.31
C VAL A 370 -13.83 35.46 -2.55
N THR A 371 -13.33 36.69 -2.44
CA THR A 371 -12.13 37.03 -1.66
C THR A 371 -12.31 36.72 -0.16
N PRO A 372 -11.23 36.51 0.63
CA PRO A 372 -11.33 36.38 2.08
C PRO A 372 -11.95 37.62 2.73
N LEU A 373 -12.95 37.40 3.60
CA LEU A 373 -13.69 38.46 4.28
C LEU A 373 -12.77 39.25 5.24
N ARG A 374 -12.79 40.59 5.16
CA ARG A 374 -11.88 41.50 5.86
C ARG A 374 -12.55 42.84 6.20
N GLY A 375 -11.95 43.60 7.13
CA GLY A 375 -12.34 44.99 7.39
C GLY A 375 -13.75 45.13 7.98
N THR A 376 -14.52 46.10 7.46
CA THR A 376 -15.91 46.37 7.90
C THR A 376 -16.83 45.16 7.72
N ALA A 377 -16.76 44.51 6.57
CA ALA A 377 -17.58 43.34 6.27
C ALA A 377 -17.28 42.15 7.21
N LEU A 378 -16.03 42.02 7.70
CA LEU A 378 -15.69 41.04 8.73
C LEU A 378 -16.24 41.43 10.11
N ARG A 379 -16.26 42.73 10.43
CA ARG A 379 -16.87 43.25 11.66
C ARG A 379 -18.38 43.02 11.68
N GLU A 380 -19.07 43.33 10.60
CA GLU A 380 -20.52 43.11 10.43
C GLU A 380 -20.89 41.64 10.60
N ALA A 381 -20.09 40.72 10.04
CA ALA A 381 -20.25 39.27 10.21
C ALA A 381 -19.96 38.75 11.64
N ILE A 382 -19.36 39.57 12.52
CA ILE A 382 -19.19 39.30 13.95
C ILE A 382 -20.33 39.95 14.74
N THR A 383 -20.63 41.24 14.53
CA THR A 383 -21.52 41.98 15.44
C THR A 383 -23.01 41.79 15.14
N ALA A 384 -23.43 41.83 13.88
CA ALA A 384 -24.85 41.76 13.51
C ALA A 384 -25.55 40.46 13.99
N PRO A 385 -24.92 39.27 13.96
CA PRO A 385 -25.52 38.06 14.55
C PRO A 385 -25.68 38.13 16.07
N ALA A 386 -24.75 38.78 16.79
CA ALA A 386 -24.86 38.97 18.24
C ALA A 386 -25.94 39.99 18.61
N GLU A 387 -25.96 41.14 17.93
CA GLU A 387 -26.96 42.19 18.10
C GLU A 387 -28.39 41.67 17.82
N GLY A 388 -28.55 40.82 16.79
CA GLY A 388 -29.81 40.18 16.44
C GLY A 388 -30.41 39.25 17.52
N VAL A 389 -29.58 38.74 18.44
CA VAL A 389 -30.03 37.97 19.63
C VAL A 389 -29.90 38.78 20.94
N GLY A 390 -29.62 40.08 20.86
CA GLY A 390 -29.51 40.99 22.00
C GLY A 390 -28.24 40.86 22.83
N MET A 391 -27.16 40.26 22.29
CA MET A 391 -25.83 40.29 22.91
C MET A 391 -25.02 41.49 22.42
N THR A 392 -24.01 41.86 23.20
CA THR A 392 -22.97 42.83 22.83
C THR A 392 -21.61 42.13 22.66
N VAL A 393 -20.68 42.77 21.96
CA VAL A 393 -19.31 42.28 21.74
C VAL A 393 -18.36 43.43 22.07
N GLU A 394 -17.34 43.20 22.90
CA GLU A 394 -16.40 44.26 23.27
C GLU A 394 -15.66 44.83 22.05
N PRO A 395 -15.52 46.16 21.90
CA PRO A 395 -14.77 46.78 20.80
C PRO A 395 -13.34 46.23 20.66
N GLU A 396 -12.66 46.02 21.78
CA GLU A 396 -11.30 45.50 21.87
C GLU A 396 -11.23 44.03 21.42
N LEU A 397 -12.28 43.23 21.71
CA LEU A 397 -12.42 41.88 21.17
C LEU A 397 -12.63 41.90 19.65
N ILE A 398 -13.44 42.83 19.13
CA ILE A 398 -13.67 42.97 17.69
C ILE A 398 -12.35 43.31 16.97
N GLU A 399 -11.60 44.32 17.44
CA GLU A 399 -10.30 44.64 16.83
C GLU A 399 -9.33 43.46 16.90
N ARG A 400 -9.31 42.73 18.02
CA ARG A 400 -8.45 41.55 18.21
C ARG A 400 -8.80 40.42 17.23
N LEU A 401 -10.08 40.08 17.11
CA LEU A 401 -10.55 39.03 16.21
C LEU A 401 -10.32 39.41 14.74
N VAL A 402 -10.55 40.67 14.36
CA VAL A 402 -10.27 41.17 13.00
C VAL A 402 -8.77 41.18 12.69
N ALA A 403 -7.91 41.52 13.66
CA ALA A 403 -6.45 41.48 13.50
C ALA A 403 -5.91 40.05 13.38
N ASP A 404 -6.31 39.13 14.27
CA ASP A 404 -5.90 37.72 14.21
C ASP A 404 -6.43 37.05 12.93
N ALA A 405 -7.63 37.41 12.46
CA ALA A 405 -8.19 36.92 11.20
C ALA A 405 -7.56 37.55 9.94
N ALA A 406 -6.92 38.71 10.03
CA ALA A 406 -6.24 39.32 8.89
C ALA A 406 -4.96 38.56 8.48
N ALA A 407 -4.33 37.86 9.43
CA ALA A 407 -3.04 37.18 9.27
C ALA A 407 -3.09 35.92 8.37
N GLU A 408 -4.21 35.18 8.36
CA GLU A 408 -4.31 33.88 7.66
C GLU A 408 -5.52 33.80 6.71
N PRO A 409 -5.33 33.45 5.43
CA PRO A 409 -6.45 33.24 4.51
C PRO A 409 -7.19 31.93 4.81
N GLY A 410 -8.52 31.99 4.92
CA GLY A 410 -9.39 30.83 5.17
C GLY A 410 -9.79 30.61 6.64
N ILE A 411 -9.43 31.55 7.52
CA ILE A 411 -9.65 31.52 8.98
C ILE A 411 -11.13 31.54 9.44
N LEU A 412 -12.09 31.87 8.56
CA LEU A 412 -13.49 32.12 8.96
C LEU A 412 -14.17 31.02 9.80
N PRO A 413 -13.98 29.70 9.54
CA PRO A 413 -14.56 28.65 10.38
C PRO A 413 -13.95 28.61 11.78
N LEU A 414 -12.66 28.96 11.93
CA LEU A 414 -11.99 29.07 13.23
C LEU A 414 -12.51 30.28 14.02
N LEU A 415 -12.78 31.39 13.33
CA LEU A 415 -13.47 32.55 13.91
C LEU A 415 -14.88 32.17 14.39
N GLN A 416 -15.68 31.51 13.55
CA GLN A 416 -17.02 31.07 13.92
C GLN A 416 -16.98 30.07 15.10
N GLU A 417 -16.06 29.11 15.10
CA GLU A 417 -15.88 28.17 16.21
C GLU A 417 -15.43 28.85 17.51
N THR A 418 -14.56 29.87 17.41
CA THR A 418 -14.17 30.69 18.56
C THR A 418 -15.36 31.48 19.10
N LEU A 419 -16.18 32.06 18.23
CA LEU A 419 -17.39 32.79 18.63
C LEU A 419 -18.42 31.86 19.29
N VAL A 420 -18.52 30.59 18.88
CA VAL A 420 -19.30 29.58 19.61
C VAL A 420 -18.69 29.27 20.99
N GLN A 421 -17.36 29.20 21.13
CA GLN A 421 -16.74 28.96 22.45
C GLN A 421 -16.80 30.17 23.38
N LEU A 422 -16.71 31.39 22.86
CA LEU A 422 -16.98 32.62 23.60
C LEU A 422 -18.45 32.68 24.03
N TRP A 423 -19.38 32.28 23.15
CA TRP A 423 -20.78 32.11 23.50
C TRP A 423 -20.97 31.08 24.62
N ASP A 424 -20.39 29.89 24.49
CA ASP A 424 -20.48 28.81 25.49
C ASP A 424 -19.83 29.19 26.84
N ALA A 425 -18.88 30.14 26.86
CA ALA A 425 -18.15 30.59 28.05
C ALA A 425 -18.74 31.82 28.78
N ARG A 426 -19.54 32.65 28.09
CA ARG A 426 -20.02 33.96 28.60
C ARG A 426 -20.74 33.85 29.96
N SER A 427 -20.44 34.78 30.87
CA SER A 427 -21.22 34.96 32.11
C SER A 427 -22.50 35.78 31.88
N ASP A 428 -22.43 36.77 30.99
CA ASP A 428 -23.41 37.85 30.84
C ASP A 428 -23.84 38.05 29.36
N GLN A 429 -24.48 39.18 29.06
CA GLN A 429 -24.93 39.55 27.71
C GLN A 429 -23.83 40.15 26.81
N THR A 430 -22.56 39.84 27.10
CA THR A 430 -21.38 40.42 26.45
C THR A 430 -20.35 39.34 26.16
N LEU A 431 -19.76 39.35 24.96
CA LEU A 431 -18.57 38.55 24.63
C LEU A 431 -17.31 39.38 24.88
N THR A 432 -16.38 38.87 25.71
CA THR A 432 -15.24 39.65 26.21
C THR A 432 -13.89 39.25 25.62
N LEU A 433 -12.94 40.20 25.60
CA LEU A 433 -11.53 39.96 25.27
C LEU A 433 -10.84 39.11 26.35
N ALA A 434 -11.31 39.18 27.61
CA ALA A 434 -10.80 38.35 28.70
C ALA A 434 -11.07 36.87 28.45
N ASP A 435 -12.29 36.51 28.02
CA ASP A 435 -12.66 35.15 27.66
C ASP A 435 -11.85 34.65 26.45
N TYR A 436 -11.62 35.51 25.45
CA TYR A 436 -10.80 35.17 24.29
C TYR A 436 -9.33 34.89 24.67
N HIS A 437 -8.74 35.69 25.56
CA HIS A 437 -7.41 35.41 26.09
C HIS A 437 -7.39 34.14 26.97
N ALA A 438 -8.48 33.80 27.67
CA ALA A 438 -8.63 32.55 28.42
C ALA A 438 -8.89 31.29 27.54
N LEU A 439 -9.15 31.47 26.24
CA LEU A 439 -9.12 30.39 25.25
C LEU A 439 -7.71 30.10 24.72
N GLY A 440 -6.78 31.05 24.78
CA GLY A 440 -5.42 30.94 24.25
C GLY A 440 -4.44 30.12 25.11
N ASP A 441 -3.36 29.65 24.49
CA ASP A 441 -2.28 28.87 25.14
C ASP A 441 -0.95 29.62 25.28
N GLY A 442 -0.93 30.91 24.91
CA GLY A 442 0.26 31.77 24.93
C GLY A 442 1.26 31.54 23.77
N VAL A 443 1.02 30.55 22.90
CA VAL A 443 1.91 30.19 21.78
C VAL A 443 1.22 30.35 20.42
N ARG A 444 -0.10 30.19 20.36
CA ARG A 444 -0.94 30.27 19.15
C ARG A 444 -1.98 31.39 19.27
N SER A 445 -2.52 31.83 18.12
CA SER A 445 -3.73 32.66 18.08
C SER A 445 -4.91 31.89 18.69
N GLY A 446 -5.78 32.57 19.44
CA GLY A 446 -6.92 31.92 20.11
C GLY A 446 -7.83 31.16 19.14
N LEU A 447 -7.93 31.67 17.90
CA LEU A 447 -8.66 31.05 16.78
C LEU A 447 -8.27 29.58 16.53
N ALA A 448 -6.97 29.27 16.50
CA ALA A 448 -6.50 27.89 16.28
C ALA A 448 -6.58 27.03 17.55
N VAL A 449 -6.43 27.65 18.74
CA VAL A 449 -6.51 26.93 20.02
C VAL A 449 -7.94 26.46 20.30
N ALA A 450 -8.95 27.27 19.98
CA ALA A 450 -10.36 26.94 20.16
C ALA A 450 -10.73 25.60 19.49
N LEU A 451 -10.47 25.43 18.19
CA LEU A 451 -10.77 24.19 17.47
C LEU A 451 -10.03 22.99 18.08
N ALA A 452 -8.72 23.12 18.32
CA ALA A 452 -7.93 22.05 18.92
C ALA A 452 -8.47 21.65 20.31
N ARG A 453 -8.87 22.64 21.13
CA ARG A 453 -9.47 22.44 22.46
C ARG A 453 -10.78 21.66 22.41
N ARG A 454 -11.73 22.01 21.52
CA ARG A 454 -12.99 21.24 21.37
C ARG A 454 -12.71 19.83 20.85
N ALA A 455 -11.83 19.69 19.88
CA ALA A 455 -11.51 18.39 19.28
C ALA A 455 -10.79 17.45 20.26
N ASP A 456 -9.80 17.94 21.02
CA ASP A 456 -9.09 17.15 22.02
C ASP A 456 -9.94 16.84 23.26
N ALA A 457 -10.78 17.77 23.73
CA ALA A 457 -11.76 17.49 24.79
C ALA A 457 -12.79 16.43 24.36
N THR A 458 -13.17 16.40 23.08
CA THR A 458 -14.04 15.34 22.52
C THR A 458 -13.33 13.99 22.54
N LEU A 459 -12.07 13.92 22.08
CA LEU A 459 -11.30 12.67 22.14
C LEU A 459 -11.05 12.17 23.58
N GLN A 460 -10.93 13.06 24.56
CA GLN A 460 -10.75 12.68 25.97
C GLN A 460 -11.98 11.99 26.60
N ARG A 461 -13.15 12.08 25.96
CA ARG A 461 -14.38 11.38 26.40
C ARG A 461 -14.43 9.92 25.96
N PHE A 462 -13.55 9.49 25.05
CA PHE A 462 -13.53 8.14 24.50
C PHE A 462 -12.61 7.20 25.28
N THR A 463 -13.00 5.93 25.36
CA THR A 463 -12.09 4.83 25.76
C THR A 463 -10.99 4.64 24.71
N ALA A 464 -9.92 3.90 25.06
CA ALA A 464 -8.80 3.67 24.12
C ALA A 464 -9.25 3.09 22.76
N ALA A 465 -10.16 2.09 22.76
CA ALA A 465 -10.70 1.52 21.54
C ALA A 465 -11.52 2.53 20.73
N GLN A 466 -12.39 3.30 21.39
CA GLN A 466 -13.20 4.35 20.77
C GLN A 466 -12.34 5.51 20.23
N ALA A 467 -11.19 5.82 20.85
CA ALA A 467 -10.23 6.81 20.37
C ALA A 467 -9.44 6.34 19.13
N ASP A 468 -9.28 5.03 18.93
CA ASP A 468 -8.71 4.44 17.72
C ASP A 468 -9.74 4.42 16.57
N ILE A 469 -11.02 4.13 16.88
CA ILE A 469 -12.15 4.33 15.95
C ILE A 469 -12.22 5.80 15.49
N ALA A 470 -12.15 6.76 16.41
CA ALA A 470 -12.19 8.19 16.09
C ALA A 470 -11.01 8.62 15.20
N ARG A 471 -9.78 8.15 15.49
CA ARG A 471 -8.59 8.40 14.66
C ARG A 471 -8.78 7.87 13.24
N ARG A 472 -9.30 6.66 13.11
CA ARG A 472 -9.58 6.04 11.81
C ARG A 472 -10.60 6.83 11.00
N ILE A 473 -11.74 7.20 11.60
CA ILE A 473 -12.76 7.98 10.91
C ILE A 473 -12.15 9.26 10.33
N LEU A 474 -11.38 10.01 11.13
CA LEU A 474 -10.70 11.23 10.68
C LEU A 474 -9.72 10.97 9.53
N LEU A 475 -8.87 9.94 9.63
CA LEU A 475 -7.87 9.62 8.59
C LEU A 475 -8.50 9.15 7.27
N ARG A 476 -9.60 8.38 7.31
CA ARG A 476 -10.29 7.89 6.11
C ARG A 476 -11.01 9.02 5.34
N LEU A 477 -11.42 10.09 6.05
CA LEU A 477 -12.05 11.30 5.51
C LEU A 477 -11.07 12.33 4.91
N ILE A 478 -9.78 12.01 4.78
CA ILE A 478 -8.75 12.91 4.23
C ILE A 478 -8.19 12.35 2.92
N SER A 479 -8.27 13.11 1.83
CA SER A 479 -7.58 12.87 0.56
C SER A 479 -6.16 13.42 0.61
N PHE A 480 -5.16 12.54 0.65
CA PHE A 480 -3.75 12.93 0.70
C PHE A 480 -3.28 13.51 -0.63
N GLY A 481 -2.65 14.68 -0.59
CA GLY A 481 -2.10 15.36 -1.76
C GLY A 481 -0.76 14.79 -2.19
N GLU A 482 -0.69 14.37 -3.45
CA GLU A 482 0.59 14.16 -4.16
C GLU A 482 1.12 15.53 -4.61
N GLY A 483 1.98 16.14 -3.79
CA GLY A 483 2.57 17.46 -4.06
C GLY A 483 1.63 18.67 -3.86
N ARG A 484 0.33 18.44 -3.58
CA ARG A 484 -0.65 19.45 -3.15
C ARG A 484 -0.95 19.34 -1.65
N SER A 485 -1.66 20.32 -1.09
CA SER A 485 -2.22 20.22 0.26
C SER A 485 -3.20 19.04 0.38
N ASP A 486 -3.24 18.41 1.55
CA ASP A 486 -4.25 17.41 1.89
C ASP A 486 -5.62 18.07 1.99
N THR A 487 -6.66 17.39 1.50
CA THR A 487 -8.04 17.93 1.42
C THR A 487 -9.02 16.97 2.06
N ARG A 488 -10.20 17.42 2.50
CA ARG A 488 -11.26 16.50 2.98
C ARG A 488 -11.87 15.66 1.83
N ARG A 489 -12.62 14.61 2.16
CA ARG A 489 -13.44 13.81 1.24
C ARG A 489 -14.63 13.19 1.96
N GLN A 490 -15.77 13.05 1.28
CA GLN A 490 -16.92 12.31 1.81
C GLN A 490 -16.67 10.79 1.78
N GLN A 491 -17.19 10.06 2.77
CA GLN A 491 -17.19 8.59 2.79
C GLN A 491 -18.52 8.04 3.33
N PRO A 492 -19.07 6.94 2.75
CA PRO A 492 -20.18 6.21 3.36
C PRO A 492 -19.72 5.55 4.68
N ARG A 493 -20.66 5.32 5.60
CA ARG A 493 -20.37 4.79 6.95
C ARG A 493 -19.73 3.39 6.90
N THR A 494 -20.09 2.55 5.93
CA THR A 494 -19.46 1.27 5.61
C THR A 494 -17.95 1.38 5.39
N GLN A 495 -17.50 2.33 4.55
CA GLN A 495 -16.07 2.58 4.29
C GLN A 495 -15.33 3.17 5.51
N LEU A 496 -16.04 3.59 6.57
CA LEU A 496 -15.45 4.06 7.82
C LEU A 496 -15.33 2.98 8.90
N CYS A 497 -15.98 1.82 8.75
CA CYS A 497 -15.88 0.67 9.65
C CYS A 497 -14.64 -0.20 9.39
N ALA A 498 -14.14 -0.90 10.40
CA ALA A 498 -13.21 -2.02 10.25
C ALA A 498 -13.94 -3.38 10.39
N ALA A 499 -13.38 -4.43 9.78
CA ALA A 499 -13.93 -5.77 9.86
C ALA A 499 -13.85 -6.34 11.29
N GLY A 500 -15.00 -6.81 11.82
CA GLY A 500 -15.10 -7.38 13.17
C GLY A 500 -15.27 -6.37 14.31
N GLU A 501 -15.48 -5.08 13.99
CA GLU A 501 -15.67 -4.00 14.96
C GLU A 501 -17.05 -4.02 15.64
N ASN A 502 -17.11 -3.48 16.87
CA ASN A 502 -18.37 -3.28 17.58
C ASN A 502 -19.16 -2.10 16.99
N ALA A 503 -20.26 -2.41 16.29
CA ALA A 503 -21.14 -1.41 15.69
C ALA A 503 -21.70 -0.39 16.70
N ALA A 504 -21.86 -0.76 17.98
CA ALA A 504 -22.32 0.15 19.02
C ALA A 504 -21.27 1.21 19.38
N ASP A 505 -19.99 0.84 19.48
CA ASP A 505 -18.89 1.78 19.71
C ASP A 505 -18.70 2.70 18.49
N PHE A 506 -18.77 2.15 17.27
CA PHE A 506 -18.71 2.95 16.05
C PHE A 506 -19.82 4.00 15.98
N ALA A 507 -21.08 3.59 16.24
CA ALA A 507 -22.21 4.50 16.24
C ALA A 507 -22.09 5.59 17.32
N LEU A 508 -21.66 5.23 18.53
CA LEU A 508 -21.43 6.18 19.63
C LEU A 508 -20.34 7.20 19.31
N VAL A 509 -19.19 6.75 18.77
CA VAL A 509 -18.08 7.63 18.40
C VAL A 509 -18.50 8.58 17.29
N LEU A 510 -19.10 8.06 16.22
CA LEU A 510 -19.57 8.87 15.09
C LEU A 510 -20.59 9.92 15.55
N GLN A 511 -21.61 9.54 16.34
CA GLN A 511 -22.59 10.50 16.86
C GLN A 511 -21.93 11.55 17.75
N THR A 512 -21.07 11.15 18.69
CA THR A 512 -20.38 12.09 19.60
C THR A 512 -19.51 13.10 18.84
N MET A 513 -18.91 12.70 17.72
CA MET A 513 -18.11 13.59 16.87
C MET A 513 -18.97 14.53 15.99
N VAL A 514 -20.19 14.12 15.63
CA VAL A 514 -21.19 14.96 14.95
C VAL A 514 -21.78 15.98 15.93
N ASP A 515 -22.17 15.55 17.13
CA ASP A 515 -22.64 16.41 18.22
C ASP A 515 -21.59 17.47 18.61
N ALA A 516 -20.31 17.08 18.57
CA ALA A 516 -19.17 17.97 18.78
C ALA A 516 -18.82 18.89 17.59
N ARG A 517 -19.59 18.84 16.49
CA ARG A 517 -19.38 19.59 15.23
C ARG A 517 -18.02 19.35 14.57
N LEU A 518 -17.40 18.19 14.80
CA LEU A 518 -16.14 17.78 14.15
C LEU A 518 -16.41 17.06 12.81
N LEU A 519 -17.55 16.40 12.71
CA LEU A 519 -18.02 15.71 11.51
C LEU A 519 -19.39 16.26 11.10
N THR A 520 -19.68 16.18 9.80
CA THR A 520 -21.02 16.39 9.24
C THR A 520 -21.50 15.10 8.60
N VAL A 521 -22.78 14.77 8.77
CA VAL A 521 -23.45 13.69 8.02
C VAL A 521 -24.34 14.34 6.96
N ASP A 522 -24.30 13.76 5.77
CA ASP A 522 -25.04 14.08 4.55
C ASP A 522 -26.04 12.94 4.36
N ASP A 523 -27.27 13.18 4.84
CA ASP A 523 -28.41 12.25 4.84
C ASP A 523 -29.37 12.51 3.64
N ASP A 524 -29.09 13.51 2.79
CA ASP A 524 -30.02 14.08 1.80
C ASP A 524 -30.30 13.20 0.56
N ILE A 525 -29.85 11.94 0.56
CA ILE A 525 -30.01 10.98 -0.54
C ILE A 525 -30.48 9.63 0.02
N ALA A 526 -31.46 9.01 -0.66
CA ALA A 526 -32.04 7.69 -0.34
C ALA A 526 -31.08 6.49 -0.59
N GLY A 527 -29.81 6.63 -0.26
CA GLY A 527 -28.77 5.62 -0.30
C GLY A 527 -28.15 5.42 1.09
N GLU A 528 -26.84 5.14 1.14
CA GLU A 528 -26.13 5.08 2.42
C GLU A 528 -25.66 6.49 2.84
N PRO A 529 -26.02 6.99 4.04
CA PRO A 529 -25.66 8.33 4.48
C PRO A 529 -24.14 8.50 4.62
N ARG A 530 -23.65 9.68 4.19
CA ARG A 530 -22.22 9.94 4.03
C ARG A 530 -21.69 10.90 5.08
N VAL A 531 -20.46 10.67 5.52
CA VAL A 531 -19.78 11.47 6.55
C VAL A 531 -18.68 12.30 5.88
N ASP A 532 -18.42 13.49 6.39
CA ASP A 532 -17.30 14.37 6.02
C ASP A 532 -16.71 15.03 7.27
N LEU A 533 -15.49 15.58 7.16
CA LEU A 533 -14.97 16.53 8.14
C LEU A 533 -15.78 17.82 8.06
N ALA A 534 -16.20 18.37 9.21
CA ALA A 534 -17.06 19.57 9.23
C ALA A 534 -16.45 20.74 8.44
N HIS A 535 -15.13 20.97 8.57
CA HIS A 535 -14.39 21.86 7.66
C HIS A 535 -12.95 21.40 7.42
N GLU A 536 -12.43 21.66 6.22
CA GLU A 536 -11.07 21.31 5.78
C GLU A 536 -9.95 21.88 6.68
N ILE A 537 -10.20 23.03 7.32
CA ILE A 537 -9.24 23.72 8.19
C ILE A 537 -8.80 22.86 9.41
N MET A 538 -9.56 21.81 9.76
CA MET A 538 -9.16 20.82 10.76
C MET A 538 -7.84 20.12 10.42
N ILE A 539 -7.54 19.95 9.12
CA ILE A 539 -6.34 19.26 8.61
C ILE A 539 -5.05 20.02 8.99
N SER A 540 -5.10 21.35 9.02
CA SER A 540 -3.95 22.21 9.35
C SER A 540 -3.98 22.77 10.78
N ALA A 541 -5.14 23.18 11.28
CA ALA A 541 -5.25 23.90 12.55
C ALA A 541 -5.31 23.00 13.81
N TRP A 542 -5.51 21.68 13.66
CA TRP A 542 -5.48 20.73 14.77
C TRP A 542 -4.19 19.90 14.76
N PRO A 543 -3.19 20.20 15.61
CA PRO A 543 -1.86 19.59 15.51
C PRO A 543 -1.85 18.06 15.63
N LYS A 544 -2.72 17.51 16.47
CA LYS A 544 -2.85 16.07 16.68
C LYS A 544 -3.33 15.33 15.43
N LEU A 545 -4.25 15.93 14.68
CA LEU A 545 -4.67 15.41 13.39
C LEU A 545 -3.56 15.58 12.34
N ALA A 546 -2.87 16.72 12.30
CA ALA A 546 -1.72 16.95 11.43
C ALA A 546 -0.57 15.93 11.67
N ASP A 547 -0.30 15.56 12.92
CA ASP A 547 0.68 14.53 13.28
C ASP A 547 0.19 13.11 12.96
N TRP A 548 -1.10 12.81 13.14
CA TRP A 548 -1.71 11.55 12.70
C TRP A 548 -1.64 11.39 11.17
N ILE A 549 -1.98 12.44 10.41
CA ILE A 549 -1.81 12.51 8.95
C ILE A 549 -0.35 12.20 8.59
N ARG A 550 0.61 12.90 9.20
CA ARG A 550 2.04 12.76 8.87
C ARG A 550 2.57 11.35 9.16
N SER A 551 2.11 10.71 10.22
CA SER A 551 2.55 9.36 10.63
C SER A 551 1.87 8.23 9.85
N HIS A 552 0.57 8.36 9.50
CA HIS A 552 -0.20 7.28 8.88
C HIS A 552 -0.36 7.40 7.36
N ARG A 553 0.10 8.50 6.74
CA ARG A 553 -0.05 8.79 5.29
C ARG A 553 0.27 7.58 4.39
N VAL A 554 1.40 6.92 4.60
CA VAL A 554 1.86 5.81 3.74
C VAL A 554 0.94 4.59 3.86
N ASP A 555 0.58 4.20 5.08
CA ASP A 555 -0.28 3.04 5.32
C ASP A 555 -1.73 3.28 4.86
N GLU A 556 -2.24 4.50 5.00
CA GLU A 556 -3.57 4.90 4.52
C GLU A 556 -3.62 5.04 2.98
N GLN A 557 -2.54 5.52 2.35
CA GLN A 557 -2.41 5.48 0.88
C GLN A 557 -2.35 4.02 0.39
N ARG A 558 -1.62 3.14 1.08
CA ARG A 558 -1.56 1.71 0.72
C ARG A 558 -2.89 0.99 0.93
N ARG A 559 -3.62 1.28 2.03
CA ARG A 559 -4.99 0.78 2.26
C ARG A 559 -5.89 1.06 1.06
N ARG A 560 -5.88 2.29 0.55
CA ARG A 560 -6.74 2.72 -0.55
C ARG A 560 -6.40 2.04 -1.87
N GLN A 561 -5.11 1.85 -2.17
CA GLN A 561 -4.69 1.05 -3.33
C GLN A 561 -5.25 -0.38 -3.28
N LEU A 562 -5.25 -1.00 -2.09
CA LEU A 562 -5.81 -2.34 -1.89
C LEU A 562 -7.34 -2.35 -1.96
N GLU A 563 -8.02 -1.30 -1.49
CA GLU A 563 -9.49 -1.15 -1.60
C GLU A 563 -9.94 -0.91 -3.05
N THR A 564 -9.23 -0.10 -3.82
CA THR A 564 -9.50 0.05 -5.27
C THR A 564 -9.30 -1.29 -5.98
N ALA A 565 -8.21 -2.02 -5.71
CA ALA A 565 -7.99 -3.35 -6.27
C ALA A 565 -9.07 -4.36 -5.84
N ALA A 566 -9.60 -4.27 -4.62
CA ALA A 566 -10.68 -5.12 -4.13
C ALA A 566 -12.02 -4.80 -4.80
N ALA A 567 -12.33 -3.52 -5.00
CA ALA A 567 -13.52 -3.07 -5.73
C ALA A 567 -13.46 -3.48 -7.22
N GLU A 568 -12.32 -3.29 -7.89
CA GLU A 568 -12.10 -3.77 -9.27
C GLU A 568 -12.24 -5.30 -9.36
N TRP A 569 -11.70 -6.05 -8.39
CA TRP A 569 -11.84 -7.50 -8.33
C TRP A 569 -13.29 -7.96 -8.13
N ALA A 570 -14.06 -7.24 -7.30
CA ALA A 570 -15.48 -7.50 -7.08
C ALA A 570 -16.34 -7.20 -8.32
N GLU A 571 -16.09 -6.07 -9.01
CA GLU A 571 -16.75 -5.72 -10.27
C GLU A 571 -16.49 -6.78 -11.36
N HIS A 572 -15.27 -7.34 -11.40
CA HIS A 572 -14.92 -8.47 -12.27
C HIS A 572 -15.45 -9.83 -11.78
N GLY A 573 -16.42 -9.85 -10.85
CA GLY A 573 -17.13 -11.04 -10.38
C GLY A 573 -16.31 -11.94 -9.45
N CYS A 574 -15.42 -11.36 -8.65
CA CYS A 574 -14.49 -12.05 -7.73
C CYS A 574 -13.68 -13.18 -8.42
N GLY A 575 -13.35 -12.98 -9.69
CA GLY A 575 -12.78 -14.00 -10.57
C GLY A 575 -11.27 -14.22 -10.40
N ALA A 576 -10.67 -14.87 -11.40
CA ALA A 576 -9.21 -15.04 -11.50
C ALA A 576 -8.49 -13.85 -12.16
N ARG A 577 -9.22 -12.80 -12.52
CA ARG A 577 -8.72 -11.48 -12.96
C ARG A 577 -8.97 -10.50 -11.81
N GLY A 578 -8.07 -9.55 -11.57
CA GLY A 578 -8.15 -8.61 -10.42
C GLY A 578 -7.51 -9.12 -9.12
N LEU A 579 -7.06 -10.38 -9.06
CA LEU A 579 -6.29 -10.88 -7.92
C LEU A 579 -4.85 -10.33 -7.95
N LEU A 580 -4.35 -9.94 -6.76
CA LEU A 580 -3.01 -9.40 -6.55
C LEU A 580 -1.92 -10.35 -7.07
N ASP A 581 -0.87 -9.79 -7.67
CA ASP A 581 0.33 -10.51 -8.11
C ASP A 581 1.21 -10.96 -6.91
N PRO A 582 2.25 -11.80 -7.13
CA PRO A 582 3.07 -12.32 -6.02
C PRO A 582 3.90 -11.27 -5.25
N ILE A 583 4.14 -10.08 -5.82
CA ILE A 583 4.81 -8.94 -5.19
C ILE A 583 3.76 -8.10 -4.47
N GLU A 584 2.67 -7.75 -5.17
CA GLU A 584 1.55 -6.99 -4.61
C GLU A 584 0.94 -7.66 -3.38
N LEU A 585 0.81 -8.99 -3.41
CA LEU A 585 0.37 -9.79 -2.26
C LEU A 585 1.40 -9.77 -1.13
N ALA A 586 2.70 -9.83 -1.40
CA ALA A 586 3.72 -9.77 -0.36
C ALA A 586 3.74 -8.39 0.33
N ASP A 587 3.63 -7.32 -0.44
CA ASP A 587 3.51 -5.94 0.05
C ASP A 587 2.21 -5.74 0.85
N ALA A 588 1.10 -6.36 0.41
CA ALA A 588 -0.16 -6.35 1.14
C ALA A 588 -0.07 -7.13 2.47
N GLU A 589 0.54 -8.31 2.46
CA GLU A 589 0.80 -9.13 3.66
C GLU A 589 1.77 -8.44 4.63
N GLN A 590 2.71 -7.62 4.13
CA GLN A 590 3.54 -6.76 4.97
C GLN A 590 2.73 -5.60 5.58
N TRP A 591 1.92 -4.90 4.78
CA TRP A 591 1.03 -3.84 5.27
C TRP A 591 0.02 -4.34 6.32
N GLN A 592 -0.48 -5.58 6.19
CA GLN A 592 -1.33 -6.21 7.20
C GLN A 592 -0.66 -6.36 8.59
N GLN A 593 0.68 -6.28 8.65
CA GLN A 593 1.47 -6.44 9.88
C GLN A 593 1.98 -5.09 10.44
N THR A 594 1.75 -3.96 9.76
CA THR A 594 2.11 -2.65 10.29
C THR A 594 1.19 -2.26 11.46
N ASP A 595 1.74 -1.64 12.50
CA ASP A 595 0.99 -1.17 13.69
C ASP A 595 -0.23 -0.33 13.31
N SER A 596 -0.10 0.56 12.31
CA SER A 596 -1.21 1.36 11.75
C SER A 596 -2.37 0.50 11.23
N SER A 597 -2.08 -0.62 10.56
CA SER A 597 -3.10 -1.53 9.99
C SER A 597 -3.76 -2.38 11.06
N LEU A 598 -3.02 -2.74 12.12
CA LEU A 598 -3.52 -3.46 13.28
C LEU A 598 -4.38 -2.56 14.19
N GLN A 599 -4.00 -1.29 14.36
CA GLN A 599 -4.71 -0.34 15.23
C GLN A 599 -5.95 0.27 14.56
N LEU A 600 -5.85 0.66 13.28
CA LEU A 600 -6.98 1.23 12.54
C LEU A 600 -7.89 0.12 11.97
N GLY A 601 -7.37 -1.07 11.72
CA GLY A 601 -8.15 -2.19 11.20
C GLY A 601 -8.49 -2.07 9.70
N GLN A 602 -8.83 -3.23 9.14
CA GLN A 602 -8.89 -3.45 7.69
C GLN A 602 -10.34 -3.57 7.22
N SER A 603 -10.60 -3.23 5.95
CA SER A 603 -11.89 -3.46 5.28
C SER A 603 -12.08 -4.95 4.94
N ALA A 604 -13.35 -5.39 4.90
CA ALA A 604 -13.67 -6.78 4.61
C ALA A 604 -13.28 -7.18 3.19
N GLU A 605 -13.47 -6.30 2.20
CA GLU A 605 -13.14 -6.59 0.80
C GLU A 605 -11.63 -6.81 0.59
N VAL A 606 -10.78 -6.07 1.30
CA VAL A 606 -9.32 -6.25 1.26
C VAL A 606 -8.89 -7.58 1.90
N LEU A 607 -9.55 -8.00 2.98
CA LEU A 607 -9.32 -9.31 3.59
C LEU A 607 -9.73 -10.46 2.64
N GLU A 608 -10.84 -10.32 1.92
CA GLU A 608 -11.26 -11.29 0.90
C GLU A 608 -10.29 -11.30 -0.30
N LEU A 609 -9.89 -10.14 -0.83
CA LEU A 609 -8.91 -10.04 -1.92
C LEU A 609 -7.57 -10.72 -1.56
N ILE A 610 -7.03 -10.44 -0.37
CA ILE A 610 -5.74 -11.01 0.09
C ILE A 610 -5.88 -12.51 0.29
N THR A 611 -6.96 -12.99 0.90
CA THR A 611 -7.16 -14.44 1.14
C THR A 611 -7.44 -15.21 -0.15
N ALA A 612 -8.21 -14.65 -1.10
CA ALA A 612 -8.42 -15.21 -2.43
C ALA A 612 -7.13 -15.25 -3.25
N SER A 613 -6.33 -14.17 -3.22
CA SER A 613 -5.03 -14.10 -3.89
C SER A 613 -4.06 -15.13 -3.32
N ARG A 614 -3.95 -15.23 -1.98
CA ARG A 614 -3.15 -16.25 -1.27
C ARG A 614 -3.60 -17.67 -1.64
N ALA A 615 -4.91 -17.94 -1.68
CA ALA A 615 -5.45 -19.24 -2.06
C ALA A 615 -5.16 -19.58 -3.53
N MET A 616 -5.27 -18.61 -4.44
CA MET A 616 -4.97 -18.80 -5.86
C MET A 616 -3.48 -19.00 -6.12
N HIS A 617 -2.59 -18.24 -5.48
CA HIS A 617 -1.14 -18.46 -5.57
C HIS A 617 -0.71 -19.77 -4.93
N ALA A 618 -1.32 -20.19 -3.82
CA ALA A 618 -1.11 -21.54 -3.27
C ALA A 618 -1.56 -22.65 -4.24
N LYS A 619 -2.70 -22.47 -4.92
CA LYS A 619 -3.24 -23.37 -5.95
C LYS A 619 -2.35 -23.40 -7.20
N GLN A 620 -1.84 -22.25 -7.64
CA GLN A 620 -0.84 -22.15 -8.71
C GLN A 620 0.48 -22.81 -8.31
N ARG A 621 0.99 -22.58 -7.10
CA ARG A 621 2.22 -23.21 -6.59
C ARG A 621 2.08 -24.73 -6.53
N ARG A 622 0.95 -25.25 -6.01
CA ARG A 622 0.62 -26.69 -6.04
C ARG A 622 0.54 -27.23 -7.48
N ARG A 623 -0.07 -26.49 -8.41
CA ARG A 623 -0.12 -26.87 -9.84
C ARG A 623 1.25 -26.83 -10.51
N ARG A 624 2.08 -25.81 -10.28
CA ARG A 624 3.45 -25.72 -10.82
C ARG A 624 4.33 -26.83 -10.23
N VAL A 625 4.28 -27.07 -8.93
CA VAL A 625 4.99 -28.20 -8.28
C VAL A 625 4.48 -29.54 -8.80
N GLY A 626 3.16 -29.72 -9.00
CA GLY A 626 2.58 -30.94 -9.56
C GLY A 626 2.94 -31.18 -11.04
N LEU A 627 2.97 -30.13 -11.86
CA LEU A 627 3.40 -30.19 -13.26
C LEU A 627 4.91 -30.40 -13.37
N ILE A 628 5.72 -29.75 -12.51
CA ILE A 628 7.16 -29.99 -12.43
C ILE A 628 7.42 -31.43 -11.95
N ALA A 629 6.71 -31.92 -10.93
CA ALA A 629 6.84 -33.30 -10.46
C ALA A 629 6.43 -34.30 -11.55
N GLY A 630 5.27 -34.13 -12.20
CA GLY A 630 4.82 -34.98 -13.30
C GLY A 630 5.74 -34.93 -14.52
N ALA A 631 6.28 -33.75 -14.86
CA ALA A 631 7.32 -33.61 -15.87
C ALA A 631 8.62 -34.29 -15.44
N PHE A 632 9.01 -34.25 -14.16
CA PHE A 632 10.13 -35.03 -13.63
C PHE A 632 9.86 -36.54 -13.69
N THR A 633 8.64 -37.03 -13.43
CA THR A 633 8.31 -38.46 -13.57
C THR A 633 8.34 -38.89 -15.04
N GLY A 634 7.76 -38.10 -15.95
CA GLY A 634 7.76 -38.38 -17.39
C GLY A 634 9.16 -38.27 -18.01
N LEU A 635 9.92 -37.22 -17.64
CA LEU A 635 11.30 -37.04 -18.07
C LEU A 635 12.22 -38.07 -17.41
N ALA A 636 11.96 -38.54 -16.18
CA ALA A 636 12.68 -39.66 -15.59
C ALA A 636 12.37 -40.98 -16.29
N GLY A 637 11.10 -41.25 -16.64
CA GLY A 637 10.73 -42.42 -17.44
C GLY A 637 11.41 -42.42 -18.81
N PHE A 638 11.34 -41.29 -19.52
CA PHE A 638 12.03 -41.11 -20.81
C PHE A 638 13.55 -41.16 -20.65
N ALA A 639 14.12 -40.53 -19.62
CA ALA A 639 15.55 -40.58 -19.33
C ALA A 639 16.02 -41.96 -18.85
N VAL A 640 15.16 -42.80 -18.26
CA VAL A 640 15.46 -44.21 -17.96
C VAL A 640 15.45 -45.04 -19.24
N VAL A 641 14.49 -44.87 -20.15
CA VAL A 641 14.49 -45.57 -21.45
C VAL A 641 15.68 -45.12 -22.30
N VAL A 642 15.92 -43.81 -22.41
CA VAL A 642 17.08 -43.24 -23.10
C VAL A 642 18.38 -43.62 -22.40
N ALA A 643 18.44 -43.71 -21.07
CA ALA A 643 19.61 -44.21 -20.36
C ALA A 643 19.82 -45.70 -20.61
N VAL A 644 18.79 -46.55 -20.60
CA VAL A 644 18.94 -47.99 -20.90
C VAL A 644 19.45 -48.19 -22.33
N LEU A 645 18.89 -47.48 -23.31
CA LEU A 645 19.37 -47.51 -24.70
C LEU A 645 20.78 -46.90 -24.84
N ALA A 646 21.08 -45.80 -24.16
CA ALA A 646 22.40 -45.16 -24.18
C ALA A 646 23.45 -45.92 -23.35
N ILE A 647 23.05 -46.73 -22.38
CA ILE A 647 23.90 -47.66 -21.62
C ILE A 647 24.18 -48.89 -22.48
N ALA A 648 23.19 -49.48 -23.15
CA ALA A 648 23.41 -50.56 -24.09
C ALA A 648 24.31 -50.13 -25.28
N ALA A 649 24.06 -48.93 -25.83
CA ALA A 649 24.89 -48.34 -26.87
C ALA A 649 26.29 -47.95 -26.35
N ARG A 650 26.39 -47.35 -25.15
CA ARG A 650 27.68 -47.09 -24.52
C ARG A 650 28.44 -48.37 -24.27
N ASP A 651 27.85 -49.42 -23.72
CA ASP A 651 28.58 -50.64 -23.40
C ASP A 651 29.03 -51.40 -24.65
N LYS A 652 28.26 -51.38 -25.74
CA LYS A 652 28.72 -51.92 -27.03
C LYS A 652 29.86 -51.07 -27.63
N SER A 653 29.76 -49.75 -27.59
CA SER A 653 30.81 -48.83 -28.05
C SER A 653 32.08 -48.89 -27.18
N ARG A 654 31.90 -48.94 -25.85
CA ARG A 654 32.96 -49.07 -24.83
C ARG A 654 33.73 -50.36 -24.98
N ARG A 655 33.07 -51.50 -25.20
CA ARG A 655 33.76 -52.79 -25.42
C ARG A 655 34.63 -52.76 -26.67
N LEU A 656 34.12 -52.20 -27.78
CA LEU A 656 34.89 -52.04 -29.01
C LEU A 656 36.07 -51.06 -28.84
N LEU A 657 35.86 -49.93 -28.16
CA LEU A 657 36.92 -48.98 -27.82
C LEU A 657 37.93 -49.56 -26.83
N ALA A 658 37.49 -50.34 -25.84
CA ALA A 658 38.33 -50.99 -24.85
C ALA A 658 39.22 -52.05 -25.51
N GLN A 659 38.68 -52.82 -26.46
CA GLN A 659 39.44 -53.77 -27.26
C GLN A 659 40.43 -53.05 -28.18
N SER A 660 40.04 -51.95 -28.82
CA SER A 660 40.98 -51.12 -29.59
C SER A 660 42.11 -50.54 -28.73
N TYR A 661 41.81 -50.02 -27.54
CA TYR A 661 42.82 -49.47 -26.62
C TYR A 661 43.68 -50.57 -25.96
N ALA A 662 43.12 -51.76 -25.72
CA ALA A 662 43.88 -52.91 -25.26
C ALA A 662 44.86 -53.39 -26.33
N GLU A 663 44.45 -53.38 -27.61
CA GLU A 663 45.30 -53.76 -28.74
C GLU A 663 46.39 -52.72 -29.03
N SER A 664 46.07 -51.43 -29.06
CA SER A 664 47.09 -50.37 -29.17
C SER A 664 48.04 -50.35 -27.98
N GLY A 665 47.52 -50.58 -26.75
CA GLY A 665 48.35 -50.75 -25.55
C GLY A 665 49.23 -52.01 -25.59
N ARG A 666 48.75 -53.09 -26.19
CA ARG A 666 49.52 -54.33 -26.44
C ARG A 666 50.66 -54.07 -27.42
N GLN A 667 50.39 -53.37 -28.52
CA GLN A 667 51.38 -53.05 -29.54
C GLN A 667 52.48 -52.14 -28.97
N LEU A 668 52.11 -51.05 -28.29
CA LEU A 668 53.07 -50.16 -27.62
C LEU A 668 53.91 -50.86 -26.53
N LEU A 669 53.42 -51.94 -25.91
CA LEU A 669 54.22 -52.77 -25.00
C LEU A 669 55.22 -53.68 -25.70
N VAL A 670 54.91 -54.17 -26.91
CA VAL A 670 55.83 -54.96 -27.74
C VAL A 670 56.92 -54.05 -28.33
N ASP A 671 56.54 -52.84 -28.74
CA ASP A 671 57.44 -51.83 -29.29
C ASP A 671 58.31 -51.13 -28.21
N GLY A 672 58.12 -51.43 -26.93
CA GLY A 672 58.92 -50.91 -25.81
C GLY A 672 58.50 -49.52 -25.28
N HIS A 673 57.39 -48.96 -25.76
CA HIS A 673 56.85 -47.64 -25.38
C HIS A 673 55.99 -47.70 -24.10
N TYR A 674 56.54 -48.26 -23.01
CA TYR A 674 55.81 -48.56 -21.76
C TYR A 674 55.04 -47.38 -21.17
N GLN A 675 55.61 -46.17 -21.20
CA GLN A 675 54.97 -44.97 -20.64
C GLN A 675 53.74 -44.53 -21.46
N GLU A 676 53.79 -44.68 -22.78
CA GLU A 676 52.70 -44.35 -23.69
C GLU A 676 51.61 -45.44 -23.69
N ALA A 677 51.97 -46.69 -23.44
CA ALA A 677 51.03 -47.81 -23.35
C ALA A 677 50.03 -47.67 -22.18
N VAL A 678 50.45 -47.14 -21.02
CA VAL A 678 49.58 -47.11 -19.82
C VAL A 678 48.31 -46.26 -19.95
N PRO A 679 48.29 -45.03 -20.49
CA PRO A 679 47.02 -44.33 -20.70
C PRO A 679 46.04 -45.12 -21.60
N TYR A 680 46.52 -45.88 -22.59
CA TYR A 680 45.67 -46.76 -23.39
C TYR A 680 45.19 -47.99 -22.60
N LEU A 681 46.06 -48.67 -21.85
CA LEU A 681 45.68 -49.83 -21.02
C LEU A 681 44.72 -49.43 -19.87
N LEU A 682 44.90 -48.24 -19.30
CA LEU A 682 44.00 -47.67 -18.30
C LEU A 682 42.67 -47.26 -18.93
N ALA A 683 42.67 -46.66 -20.13
CA ALA A 683 41.46 -46.36 -20.88
C ALA A 683 40.69 -47.63 -21.27
N ALA A 684 41.37 -48.72 -21.66
CA ALA A 684 40.76 -50.02 -21.89
C ALA A 684 40.04 -50.53 -20.64
N ARG A 685 40.73 -50.46 -19.48
CA ARG A 685 40.17 -50.89 -18.19
C ARG A 685 38.97 -50.05 -17.75
N GLN A 686 39.06 -48.73 -17.89
CA GLN A 686 37.96 -47.79 -17.59
C GLN A 686 36.75 -47.95 -18.52
N ASN A 687 36.93 -48.57 -19.70
CA ASN A 687 35.86 -48.90 -20.64
C ASN A 687 35.41 -50.37 -20.57
N GLY A 688 35.87 -51.15 -19.58
CA GLY A 688 35.29 -52.44 -19.20
C GLY A 688 35.99 -53.69 -19.75
N GLU A 689 37.16 -53.58 -20.38
CA GLU A 689 38.07 -54.73 -20.49
C GLU A 689 38.72 -54.98 -19.13
N ASP A 690 38.54 -56.18 -18.54
CA ASP A 690 39.28 -56.57 -17.34
C ASP A 690 39.78 -58.03 -17.45
N GLY A 691 40.09 -58.46 -18.67
CA GLY A 691 40.62 -59.80 -18.96
C GLY A 691 41.96 -60.08 -18.28
N ALA A 692 42.29 -61.38 -18.12
CA ALA A 692 43.58 -61.79 -17.57
C ALA A 692 44.78 -61.29 -18.40
N ALA A 693 44.59 -61.13 -19.72
CA ALA A 693 45.56 -60.51 -20.62
C ALA A 693 45.79 -59.03 -20.27
N LEU A 694 44.73 -58.23 -20.12
CA LEU A 694 44.87 -56.80 -19.75
C LEU A 694 45.54 -56.64 -18.39
N ARG A 695 45.24 -57.51 -17.41
CA ARG A 695 45.90 -57.49 -16.10
C ARG A 695 47.39 -57.84 -16.17
N LYS A 696 47.81 -58.78 -17.04
CA LYS A 696 49.23 -59.04 -17.32
C LYS A 696 49.90 -57.88 -18.04
N MET A 697 49.27 -57.29 -19.05
CA MET A 697 49.80 -56.13 -19.78
C MET A 697 49.94 -54.91 -18.86
N PHE A 698 48.96 -54.63 -18.02
CA PHE A 698 49.04 -53.57 -17.01
C PHE A 698 50.16 -53.83 -15.99
N TRP A 699 50.38 -55.08 -15.57
CA TRP A 699 51.47 -55.47 -14.66
C TRP A 699 52.87 -55.29 -15.28
N VAL A 700 53.03 -55.62 -16.58
CA VAL A 700 54.26 -55.33 -17.34
C VAL A 700 54.46 -53.83 -17.48
N ALA A 701 53.42 -53.11 -17.90
CA ALA A 701 53.48 -51.66 -18.09
C ALA A 701 53.82 -50.92 -16.77
N SER A 702 53.22 -51.34 -15.65
CA SER A 702 53.48 -50.76 -14.33
C SER A 702 54.84 -51.16 -13.75
N HIS A 703 55.46 -52.27 -14.20
CA HIS A 703 56.86 -52.59 -13.88
C HIS A 703 57.86 -51.63 -14.54
N HIS A 704 57.44 -50.94 -15.61
CA HIS A 704 58.27 -50.01 -16.38
C HIS A 704 57.79 -48.55 -16.28
N LEU A 705 56.93 -48.23 -15.30
CA LEU A 705 56.48 -46.86 -15.00
C LEU A 705 57.18 -46.28 -13.75
N PRO A 706 57.52 -44.97 -13.76
CA PRO A 706 57.57 -44.20 -12.52
C PRO A 706 56.14 -44.06 -11.92
N PHE A 707 56.06 -44.06 -10.58
CA PHE A 707 54.78 -44.18 -9.84
C PHE A 707 53.78 -43.04 -10.12
N ILE A 708 52.48 -43.40 -10.17
CA ILE A 708 51.37 -42.44 -10.00
C ILE A 708 51.00 -42.40 -8.51
N LEU A 709 50.96 -41.20 -7.94
CA LEU A 709 50.65 -40.95 -6.53
C LEU A 709 49.15 -40.74 -6.30
N ALA A 710 48.66 -41.21 -5.15
CA ALA A 710 47.35 -40.87 -4.62
C ALA A 710 47.45 -40.51 -3.13
N LEU A 711 47.12 -39.26 -2.78
CA LEU A 711 47.14 -38.77 -1.39
C LEU A 711 45.72 -38.90 -0.81
N VAL A 712 45.53 -39.76 0.20
CA VAL A 712 44.20 -40.23 0.63
C VAL A 712 43.81 -39.72 2.02
N HIS A 713 42.71 -38.96 2.08
CA HIS A 713 41.98 -38.67 3.32
C HIS A 713 40.64 -39.44 3.36
N PRO A 714 40.10 -39.77 4.55
CA PRO A 714 38.77 -40.39 4.69
C PRO A 714 37.60 -39.43 4.40
N ASP A 715 37.84 -38.12 4.41
CA ASP A 715 36.84 -37.07 4.24
C ASP A 715 37.42 -35.87 3.46
N ARG A 716 36.53 -34.97 3.01
CA ARG A 716 36.78 -33.85 2.11
C ARG A 716 38.04 -33.05 2.47
N VAL A 717 38.96 -32.97 1.50
CA VAL A 717 40.11 -32.07 1.54
C VAL A 717 39.66 -30.65 1.17
N TRP A 718 40.06 -29.66 1.97
CA TRP A 718 39.75 -28.24 1.76
C TRP A 718 40.92 -27.45 1.19
N SER A 719 42.16 -27.86 1.50
CA SER A 719 43.38 -27.21 1.02
C SER A 719 44.47 -28.24 0.74
N ALA A 720 45.30 -27.95 -0.26
CA ALA A 720 46.50 -28.69 -0.62
C ALA A 720 47.55 -27.69 -1.12
N VAL A 721 48.76 -27.72 -0.54
CA VAL A 721 49.83 -26.73 -0.78
C VAL A 721 51.17 -27.46 -0.87
N PHE A 722 51.96 -27.19 -1.91
CA PHE A 722 53.33 -27.70 -2.02
C PHE A 722 54.27 -26.97 -1.05
N SER A 723 55.34 -27.64 -0.61
CA SER A 723 56.49 -26.96 -0.01
C SER A 723 57.23 -26.13 -1.06
N PRO A 724 57.93 -25.05 -0.66
CA PRO A 724 58.69 -24.18 -1.58
C PRO A 724 59.71 -24.89 -2.49
N ASP A 725 60.25 -26.03 -2.07
CA ASP A 725 61.16 -26.90 -2.82
C ASP A 725 60.44 -27.94 -3.73
N GLY A 726 59.10 -28.01 -3.66
CA GLY A 726 58.26 -28.97 -4.40
C GLY A 726 58.36 -30.42 -3.91
N THR A 727 59.20 -30.74 -2.93
CA THR A 727 59.45 -32.13 -2.48
C THR A 727 58.31 -32.71 -1.66
N ARG A 728 57.44 -31.87 -1.08
CA ARG A 728 56.36 -32.26 -0.18
C ARG A 728 55.06 -31.53 -0.51
N VAL A 729 53.95 -32.13 -0.08
CA VAL A 729 52.61 -31.54 -0.10
C VAL A 729 52.05 -31.54 1.32
N VAL A 730 51.41 -30.46 1.75
CA VAL A 730 50.57 -30.45 2.95
C VAL A 730 49.10 -30.35 2.55
N THR A 731 48.25 -31.17 3.16
CA THR A 731 46.80 -31.17 2.94
C THR A 731 46.05 -30.88 4.24
N ALA A 732 44.83 -30.35 4.14
CA ALA A 732 43.91 -30.09 5.26
C ALA A 732 42.52 -30.66 4.96
N SER A 733 41.88 -31.35 5.90
CA SER A 733 40.62 -32.09 5.67
C SER A 733 39.57 -31.94 6.79
N SER A 734 38.31 -32.21 6.43
CA SER A 734 37.21 -32.47 7.37
C SER A 734 37.45 -33.66 8.30
N ASP A 735 38.40 -34.57 7.98
CA ASP A 735 38.85 -35.66 8.86
C ASP A 735 39.56 -35.17 10.15
N ARG A 736 39.63 -33.84 10.35
CA ARG A 736 40.24 -33.13 11.48
C ARG A 736 41.76 -33.23 11.51
N THR A 737 42.38 -33.67 10.43
CA THR A 737 43.83 -33.72 10.27
C THR A 737 44.33 -32.78 9.18
N ALA A 738 45.53 -32.24 9.39
CA ALA A 738 46.43 -31.92 8.30
C ALA A 738 47.51 -33.00 8.18
N ARG A 739 48.05 -33.22 6.97
CA ARG A 739 49.06 -34.27 6.71
C ARG A 739 50.13 -33.75 5.76
N VAL A 740 51.39 -34.04 6.05
CA VAL A 740 52.50 -33.82 5.12
C VAL A 740 52.79 -35.13 4.37
N TRP A 741 52.92 -35.03 3.06
CA TRP A 741 53.18 -36.13 2.13
C TRP A 741 54.46 -35.85 1.36
N ASP A 742 55.15 -36.93 0.99
CA ASP A 742 56.22 -36.90 0.01
C ASP A 742 55.65 -36.76 -1.40
N ALA A 743 56.12 -35.78 -2.18
CA ALA A 743 55.57 -35.45 -3.50
C ALA A 743 56.05 -36.40 -4.63
N ALA A 744 57.01 -37.27 -4.37
CA ALA A 744 57.59 -38.22 -5.34
C ALA A 744 57.15 -39.69 -5.11
N THR A 745 56.66 -40.01 -3.90
CA THR A 745 56.24 -41.36 -3.48
C THR A 745 54.84 -41.42 -2.86
N GLY A 746 54.26 -40.27 -2.47
CA GLY A 746 52.90 -40.15 -1.95
C GLY A 746 52.68 -40.70 -0.55
N LYS A 747 53.76 -41.08 0.13
CA LYS A 747 53.72 -41.58 1.51
C LYS A 747 53.52 -40.40 2.47
N PRO A 748 52.71 -40.54 3.55
CA PRO A 748 52.69 -39.56 4.61
C PRO A 748 54.04 -39.57 5.32
N LEU A 749 54.66 -38.40 5.45
CA LEU A 749 56.00 -38.24 6.08
C LEU A 749 55.91 -38.00 7.59
N THR A 750 54.79 -37.45 8.06
CA THR A 750 54.58 -37.10 9.47
C THR A 750 53.43 -37.89 10.07
N THR A 751 53.34 -37.92 11.41
CA THR A 751 52.04 -38.23 12.04
C THR A 751 51.00 -37.17 11.63
N PRO A 752 49.70 -37.51 11.52
CA PRO A 752 48.67 -36.53 11.23
C PRO A 752 48.61 -35.42 12.30
N MET A 753 48.50 -34.18 11.86
CA MET A 753 48.37 -32.99 12.70
C MET A 753 46.91 -32.81 13.12
N VAL A 754 46.54 -33.34 14.30
CA VAL A 754 45.14 -33.50 14.74
C VAL A 754 44.57 -32.26 15.44
N HIS A 755 43.44 -31.78 14.93
CA HIS A 755 42.56 -30.78 15.54
C HIS A 755 41.31 -31.41 16.15
N GLN A 756 40.54 -30.65 16.95
CA GLN A 756 39.26 -31.13 17.49
C GLN A 756 38.14 -31.09 16.45
N HIS A 757 38.31 -30.35 15.34
CA HIS A 757 37.35 -30.20 14.24
C HIS A 757 38.07 -29.99 12.89
N THR A 758 37.31 -29.99 11.79
CA THR A 758 37.72 -29.67 10.41
C THR A 758 38.89 -28.70 10.31
N VAL A 759 39.95 -29.09 9.59
CA VAL A 759 41.05 -28.18 9.22
C VAL A 759 40.73 -27.58 7.85
N TRP A 760 40.63 -26.25 7.79
CA TRP A 760 40.24 -25.52 6.58
C TRP A 760 41.43 -25.16 5.70
N SER A 761 42.58 -24.86 6.32
CA SER A 761 43.81 -24.51 5.62
C SER A 761 45.03 -25.09 6.34
N ALA A 762 46.04 -25.46 5.56
CA ALA A 762 47.39 -25.75 6.02
C ALA A 762 48.39 -25.15 5.02
N ALA A 763 49.49 -24.58 5.52
CA ALA A 763 50.55 -23.98 4.71
C ALA A 763 51.92 -24.24 5.34
N PHE A 764 52.95 -24.45 4.51
CA PHE A 764 54.33 -24.52 4.96
C PHE A 764 54.87 -23.13 5.31
N SER A 765 55.90 -23.09 6.16
CA SER A 765 56.79 -21.93 6.29
C SER A 765 57.72 -21.81 5.07
N PRO A 766 58.35 -20.64 4.83
CA PRO A 766 59.22 -20.41 3.65
C PRO A 766 60.46 -21.30 3.58
N ASP A 767 60.96 -21.75 4.73
CA ASP A 767 62.04 -22.72 4.91
C ASP A 767 61.56 -24.20 4.88
N ALA A 768 60.24 -24.41 4.73
CA ALA A 768 59.58 -25.72 4.75
C ALA A 768 59.82 -26.58 6.03
N THR A 769 60.32 -25.98 7.11
CA THR A 769 60.58 -26.66 8.40
C THR A 769 59.31 -26.81 9.23
N ARG A 770 58.31 -25.97 9.01
CA ARG A 770 57.08 -25.87 9.81
C ARG A 770 55.84 -25.86 8.94
N VAL A 771 54.72 -26.24 9.54
CA VAL A 771 53.37 -26.09 8.98
C VAL A 771 52.54 -25.22 9.93
N VAL A 772 51.73 -24.32 9.39
CA VAL A 772 50.65 -23.67 10.13
C VAL A 772 49.31 -24.20 9.64
N THR A 773 48.41 -24.51 10.56
CA THR A 773 47.03 -24.94 10.27
C THR A 773 46.01 -23.94 10.80
N ALA A 774 44.84 -23.89 10.17
CA ALA A 774 43.66 -23.16 10.65
C ALA A 774 42.45 -24.09 10.73
N SER A 775 41.76 -24.11 11.86
CA SER A 775 40.66 -25.06 12.13
C SER A 775 39.39 -24.39 12.63
N TYR A 776 38.29 -25.12 12.43
CA TYR A 776 37.00 -24.84 13.04
C TYR A 776 37.02 -24.95 14.58
N ASP A 777 38.04 -25.60 15.18
CA ASP A 777 38.20 -25.71 16.64
C ASP A 777 38.65 -24.42 17.37
N LYS A 778 38.52 -23.27 16.72
CA LYS A 778 38.97 -21.94 17.17
C LYS A 778 40.47 -21.79 17.38
N THR A 779 41.29 -22.76 16.93
CA THR A 779 42.75 -22.65 16.98
C THR A 779 43.39 -22.65 15.60
N ALA A 780 44.40 -21.80 15.45
CA ALA A 780 45.51 -22.08 14.54
C ALA A 780 46.67 -22.69 15.35
N ARG A 781 47.52 -23.48 14.70
CA ARG A 781 48.64 -24.15 15.36
C ARG A 781 49.86 -24.20 14.44
N VAL A 782 51.05 -24.02 15.03
CA VAL A 782 52.33 -24.22 14.34
C VAL A 782 52.87 -25.60 14.71
N TRP A 783 53.25 -26.36 13.70
CA TRP A 783 53.73 -27.74 13.79
C TRP A 783 55.09 -27.88 13.12
N ASP A 784 55.85 -28.86 13.58
CA ASP A 784 57.08 -29.32 12.94
C ASP A 784 56.75 -30.17 11.70
N ALA A 785 57.32 -29.81 10.54
CA ALA A 785 56.99 -30.41 9.25
C ALA A 785 57.73 -31.73 8.94
N ALA A 786 58.58 -32.20 9.87
CA ALA A 786 59.31 -33.48 9.77
C ALA A 786 58.72 -34.56 10.69
N THR A 787 58.05 -34.17 11.77
CA THR A 787 57.46 -35.07 12.78
C THR A 787 55.94 -34.96 12.87
N GLY A 788 55.35 -33.80 12.55
CA GLY A 788 53.92 -33.52 12.75
C GLY A 788 53.54 -33.18 14.19
N LYS A 789 54.51 -32.85 15.05
CA LYS A 789 54.28 -32.44 16.44
C LYS A 789 54.01 -30.92 16.53
N PRO A 790 53.15 -30.45 17.46
CA PRO A 790 52.96 -29.02 17.68
C PRO A 790 54.21 -28.41 18.31
N LEU A 791 54.65 -27.25 17.79
CA LEU A 791 55.82 -26.51 18.28
C LEU A 791 55.44 -25.39 19.24
N THR A 792 54.33 -24.70 18.98
CA THR A 792 53.84 -23.60 19.82
C THR A 792 52.63 -24.04 20.64
N ARG A 793 52.26 -23.22 21.63
CA ARG A 793 50.88 -23.26 22.15
C ARG A 793 49.90 -22.92 21.01
N PRO A 794 48.64 -23.41 21.07
CA PRO A 794 47.63 -23.04 20.09
C PRO A 794 47.41 -21.52 20.05
N LEU A 795 47.27 -20.98 18.85
CA LEU A 795 46.92 -19.59 18.58
C LEU A 795 45.39 -19.50 18.68
N VAL A 796 44.88 -19.09 19.85
CA VAL A 796 43.46 -19.19 20.20
C VAL A 796 42.69 -17.94 19.77
N HIS A 797 41.57 -18.14 19.10
CA HIS A 797 40.57 -17.12 18.78
C HIS A 797 39.26 -17.36 19.54
N GLN A 798 38.38 -16.36 19.59
CA GLN A 798 37.06 -16.50 20.22
C GLN A 798 36.05 -17.26 19.32
N SER A 799 36.37 -17.41 18.04
CA SER A 799 35.60 -18.15 17.03
C SER A 799 36.52 -18.91 16.07
N LEU A 800 35.95 -19.61 15.09
CA LEU A 800 36.71 -20.41 14.13
C LEU A 800 37.78 -19.60 13.39
N VAL A 801 38.90 -20.25 13.04
CA VAL A 801 39.98 -19.61 12.26
C VAL A 801 39.83 -20.00 10.80
N ALA A 802 39.58 -19.01 9.93
CA ALA A 802 39.30 -19.21 8.51
C ALA A 802 40.59 -19.35 7.67
N SER A 803 41.66 -18.64 8.04
CA SER A 803 42.97 -18.78 7.42
C SER A 803 44.11 -18.53 8.40
N ALA A 804 45.26 -19.15 8.15
CA ALA A 804 46.52 -18.84 8.80
C ALA A 804 47.66 -18.94 7.76
N ALA A 805 48.64 -18.05 7.85
CA ALA A 805 49.79 -17.99 6.94
C ALA A 805 51.05 -17.49 7.67
N PHE A 806 52.23 -17.96 7.25
CA PHE A 806 53.50 -17.41 7.72
C PHE A 806 53.86 -16.11 7.00
N SER A 807 54.71 -15.30 7.64
CA SER A 807 55.44 -14.21 6.98
C SER A 807 56.56 -14.74 6.06
N PRO A 808 57.08 -13.93 5.11
CA PRO A 808 58.12 -14.37 4.15
C PRO A 808 59.47 -14.77 4.76
N ASP A 809 59.75 -14.31 5.99
CA ASP A 809 60.89 -14.69 6.82
C ASP A 809 60.59 -15.89 7.75
N GLY A 810 59.34 -16.37 7.80
CA GLY A 810 58.89 -17.44 8.69
C GLY A 810 58.92 -17.11 10.19
N THR A 811 59.18 -15.86 10.59
CA THR A 811 59.27 -15.45 12.01
C THR A 811 57.90 -15.26 12.65
N ARG A 812 56.88 -14.94 11.83
CA ARG A 812 55.53 -14.59 12.27
C ARG A 812 54.47 -15.43 11.57
N VAL A 813 53.31 -15.52 12.21
CA VAL A 813 52.07 -16.06 11.64
C VAL A 813 51.00 -14.99 11.69
N VAL A 814 50.19 -14.87 10.64
CA VAL A 814 48.94 -14.12 10.67
C VAL A 814 47.76 -15.08 10.63
N THR A 815 46.74 -14.84 11.44
CA THR A 815 45.47 -15.58 11.46
C THR A 815 44.30 -14.67 11.11
N ALA A 816 43.21 -15.23 10.60
CA ALA A 816 41.94 -14.53 10.37
C ALA A 816 40.78 -15.36 10.95
N SER A 817 39.87 -14.71 11.69
CA SER A 817 38.79 -15.39 12.43
C SER A 817 37.40 -14.77 12.25
N HIS A 818 36.39 -15.61 12.45
CA HIS A 818 34.99 -15.20 12.59
C HIS A 818 34.69 -14.49 13.92
N ASP A 819 35.68 -14.28 14.80
CA ASP A 819 35.54 -13.35 15.95
C ASP A 819 35.69 -11.87 15.56
N LYS A 820 35.78 -11.58 14.26
CA LYS A 820 36.00 -10.26 13.64
C LYS A 820 37.41 -9.71 13.80
N THR A 821 38.38 -10.54 14.19
CA THR A 821 39.79 -10.14 14.24
C THR A 821 40.64 -10.92 13.24
N ALA A 822 41.71 -10.28 12.78
CA ALA A 822 42.95 -10.96 12.43
C ALA A 822 44.00 -10.67 13.51
N GLN A 823 45.02 -11.52 13.65
CA GLN A 823 46.05 -11.35 14.67
C GLN A 823 47.42 -11.77 14.12
N VAL A 824 48.46 -10.97 14.39
CA VAL A 824 49.85 -11.33 14.12
C VAL A 824 50.46 -11.95 15.37
N TRP A 825 51.10 -13.10 15.21
CA TRP A 825 51.71 -13.91 16.27
C TRP A 825 53.18 -14.16 15.96
N ASP A 826 53.98 -14.33 17.01
CA ASP A 826 55.33 -14.85 16.94
C ASP A 826 55.30 -16.38 16.70
N ALA A 827 55.99 -16.85 15.66
CA ALA A 827 55.89 -18.22 15.17
C ALA A 827 56.76 -19.24 15.94
N VAL A 828 57.42 -18.82 17.03
CA VAL A 828 58.29 -19.64 17.87
C VAL A 828 57.71 -19.79 19.29
N THR A 829 57.12 -18.73 19.83
CA THR A 829 56.54 -18.66 21.16
C THR A 829 55.01 -18.78 21.17
N GLY A 830 54.35 -18.50 20.04
CA GLY A 830 52.90 -18.47 19.91
C GLY A 830 52.23 -17.28 20.63
N LYS A 831 52.99 -16.22 20.96
CA LYS A 831 52.44 -14.99 21.56
C LYS A 831 51.93 -14.02 20.48
N PRO A 832 50.87 -13.23 20.74
CA PRO A 832 50.51 -12.11 19.86
C PRO A 832 51.61 -11.04 19.88
N ILE A 833 51.89 -10.45 18.72
CA ILE A 833 52.87 -9.35 18.55
C ILE A 833 52.14 -8.00 18.51
N THR A 834 51.11 -7.90 17.68
CA THR A 834 50.29 -6.69 17.53
C THR A 834 49.10 -6.72 18.47
N SER A 835 48.40 -5.59 18.62
CA SER A 835 46.98 -5.63 18.97
C SER A 835 46.16 -6.39 17.91
N PRO A 836 44.96 -6.88 18.23
CA PRO A 836 44.06 -7.46 17.24
C PRO A 836 43.74 -6.47 16.11
N LEU A 837 43.73 -6.98 14.87
CA LEU A 837 43.38 -6.25 13.66
C LEU A 837 41.85 -6.30 13.49
N VAL A 838 41.15 -5.33 14.08
CA VAL A 838 39.69 -5.38 14.28
C VAL A 838 38.91 -4.98 13.01
N HIS A 839 37.94 -5.81 12.65
CA HIS A 839 36.91 -5.58 11.64
C HIS A 839 35.52 -5.53 12.30
N GLN A 840 34.51 -5.08 11.54
CA GLN A 840 33.11 -5.10 11.99
C GLN A 840 32.37 -6.41 11.67
N GLY A 841 33.00 -7.29 10.88
CA GLY A 841 32.48 -8.58 10.44
C GLY A 841 33.58 -9.65 10.38
N TRP A 842 33.20 -10.90 10.12
CA TRP A 842 34.12 -12.05 10.07
C TRP A 842 35.28 -11.81 9.10
N VAL A 843 36.52 -12.05 9.55
CA VAL A 843 37.71 -11.95 8.70
C VAL A 843 37.96 -13.31 8.04
N MET A 844 37.79 -13.37 6.72
CA MET A 844 37.84 -14.60 5.95
C MET A 844 39.25 -14.99 5.52
N SER A 845 40.11 -13.99 5.33
CA SER A 845 41.47 -14.18 4.82
C SER A 845 42.40 -13.10 5.38
N ALA A 846 43.62 -13.49 5.76
CA ALA A 846 44.72 -12.57 6.01
C ALA A 846 46.01 -13.10 5.36
N ALA A 847 46.84 -12.20 4.83
CA ALA A 847 48.11 -12.52 4.18
C ALA A 847 49.15 -11.41 4.38
N PHE A 848 50.43 -11.75 4.47
CA PHE A 848 51.52 -10.77 4.48
C PHE A 848 51.84 -10.27 3.06
N SER A 849 52.45 -9.08 2.97
CA SER A 849 53.18 -8.63 1.78
C SER A 849 54.50 -9.40 1.63
N SER A 850 55.10 -9.37 0.43
CA SER A 850 56.32 -10.14 0.10
C SER A 850 57.59 -9.70 0.84
N ASP A 851 57.59 -8.49 1.40
CA ASP A 851 58.60 -7.95 2.32
C ASP A 851 58.28 -8.22 3.81
N GLY A 852 57.10 -8.77 4.12
CA GLY A 852 56.62 -8.98 5.48
C GLY A 852 56.35 -7.71 6.30
N SER A 853 56.35 -6.52 5.67
CA SER A 853 56.11 -5.24 6.33
C SER A 853 54.64 -4.99 6.65
N ARG A 854 53.74 -5.52 5.81
CA ARG A 854 52.30 -5.29 5.88
C ARG A 854 51.50 -6.59 5.90
N VAL A 855 50.29 -6.50 6.42
CA VAL A 855 49.24 -7.53 6.34
C VAL A 855 48.07 -6.96 5.55
N VAL A 856 47.47 -7.74 4.67
CA VAL A 856 46.15 -7.45 4.09
C VAL A 856 45.12 -8.42 4.66
N THR A 857 43.96 -7.91 5.04
CA THR A 857 42.80 -8.67 5.51
C THR A 857 41.60 -8.51 4.58
N ALA A 858 40.70 -9.49 4.55
CA ALA A 858 39.41 -9.42 3.85
C ALA A 858 38.27 -9.83 4.80
N SER A 859 37.19 -9.04 4.84
CA SER A 859 36.10 -9.24 5.79
C SER A 859 34.68 -9.19 5.17
N TYR A 860 33.76 -9.85 5.87
CA TYR A 860 32.32 -9.73 5.69
C TYR A 860 31.77 -8.32 5.99
N ASP A 861 32.54 -7.41 6.61
CA ASP A 861 32.17 -5.99 6.73
C ASP A 861 32.28 -5.18 5.44
N LYS A 862 32.44 -5.87 4.30
CA LYS A 862 32.62 -5.31 2.94
C LYS A 862 33.93 -4.55 2.74
N THR A 863 34.86 -4.58 3.70
CA THR A 863 36.20 -4.00 3.55
C THR A 863 37.28 -5.07 3.43
N ALA A 864 38.29 -4.78 2.62
CA ALA A 864 39.64 -5.23 2.89
C ALA A 864 40.44 -4.08 3.52
N ARG A 865 41.50 -4.40 4.27
CA ARG A 865 42.33 -3.39 4.95
C ARG A 865 43.80 -3.77 4.88
N VAL A 866 44.67 -2.78 4.73
CA VAL A 866 46.13 -2.94 4.79
C VAL A 866 46.61 -2.42 6.14
N TRP A 867 47.38 -3.24 6.84
CA TRP A 867 47.89 -3.00 8.20
C TRP A 867 49.41 -3.09 8.22
N ASP A 868 50.04 -2.36 9.13
CA ASP A 868 51.45 -2.50 9.45
C ASP A 868 51.66 -3.75 10.33
N ALA A 869 52.58 -4.62 9.93
CA ALA A 869 52.73 -5.96 10.49
C ALA A 869 53.61 -6.02 11.76
N ALA A 870 54.03 -4.87 12.29
CA ALA A 870 54.78 -4.73 13.54
C ALA A 870 53.96 -4.02 14.63
N THR A 871 53.15 -3.03 14.26
CA THR A 871 52.35 -2.20 15.16
C THR A 871 50.86 -2.55 15.16
N GLY A 872 50.35 -3.20 14.11
CA GLY A 872 48.93 -3.52 13.92
C GLY A 872 48.05 -2.32 13.54
N LYS A 873 48.65 -1.18 13.19
CA LYS A 873 47.92 0.03 12.75
C LYS A 873 47.51 -0.08 11.27
N PRO A 874 46.37 0.49 10.84
CA PRO A 874 46.04 0.59 9.41
C PRO A 874 47.03 1.51 8.68
N VAL A 875 47.45 1.11 7.49
CA VAL A 875 48.37 1.86 6.61
C VAL A 875 47.62 2.67 5.56
N THR A 876 46.45 2.19 5.13
CA THR A 876 45.59 2.84 4.14
C THR A 876 44.19 3.07 4.70
N SER A 877 43.36 3.83 3.98
CA SER A 877 41.90 3.73 4.11
C SER A 877 41.40 2.32 3.81
N SER A 878 40.15 2.03 4.16
CA SER A 878 39.44 0.81 3.78
C SER A 878 39.37 0.63 2.26
N LEU A 879 39.55 -0.60 1.81
CA LEU A 879 39.38 -1.02 0.41
C LEU A 879 37.95 -1.53 0.26
N GLU A 880 37.05 -0.67 -0.23
CA GLU A 880 35.59 -0.82 -0.03
C GLU A 880 34.85 -1.50 -1.19
N HIS A 881 34.08 -2.52 -0.86
CA HIS A 881 33.18 -3.24 -1.76
C HIS A 881 31.71 -3.01 -1.42
N GLN A 882 30.82 -3.34 -2.34
CA GLN A 882 29.37 -3.23 -2.10
C GLN A 882 28.80 -4.44 -1.32
N ASP A 883 29.56 -5.53 -1.20
CA ASP A 883 29.19 -6.75 -0.46
C ASP A 883 30.44 -7.49 0.08
N GLN A 884 30.27 -8.58 0.86
CA GLN A 884 31.35 -9.27 1.60
C GLN A 884 32.63 -9.50 0.76
N VAL A 885 33.81 -9.25 1.33
CA VAL A 885 35.10 -9.57 0.70
C VAL A 885 35.59 -10.93 1.19
N TRP A 886 35.78 -11.88 0.27
CA TRP A 886 36.16 -13.26 0.56
C TRP A 886 37.67 -13.44 0.67
N ARG A 887 38.43 -12.72 -0.16
CA ARG A 887 39.87 -12.88 -0.29
C ARG A 887 40.52 -11.56 -0.64
N ALA A 888 41.70 -11.32 -0.08
CA ALA A 888 42.62 -10.27 -0.48
C ALA A 888 44.04 -10.83 -0.55
N ALA A 889 44.83 -10.37 -1.51
CA ALA A 889 46.23 -10.78 -1.68
C ALA A 889 47.06 -9.62 -2.26
N PHE A 890 48.32 -9.50 -1.86
CA PHE A 890 49.25 -8.57 -2.49
C PHE A 890 49.71 -9.07 -3.86
N SER A 891 50.17 -8.15 -4.70
CA SER A 891 51.02 -8.46 -5.86
C SER A 891 52.43 -8.89 -5.42
N PRO A 892 53.21 -9.59 -6.26
CA PRO A 892 54.53 -10.11 -5.87
C PRO A 892 55.54 -9.03 -5.43
N ASP A 893 55.40 -7.81 -5.96
CA ASP A 893 56.16 -6.61 -5.64
C ASP A 893 55.59 -5.82 -4.42
N GLY A 894 54.47 -6.26 -3.84
CA GLY A 894 53.84 -5.60 -2.69
C GLY A 894 53.26 -4.21 -2.96
N THR A 895 53.23 -3.76 -4.23
CA THR A 895 52.74 -2.43 -4.63
C THR A 895 51.22 -2.36 -4.70
N ARG A 896 50.56 -3.49 -5.00
CA ARG A 896 49.11 -3.57 -5.21
C ARG A 896 48.48 -4.66 -4.35
N VAL A 897 47.17 -4.52 -4.13
CA VAL A 897 46.30 -5.55 -3.55
C VAL A 897 45.24 -5.93 -4.58
N VAL A 898 44.92 -7.22 -4.68
CA VAL A 898 43.71 -7.69 -5.38
C VAL A 898 42.72 -8.23 -4.36
N THR A 899 41.45 -7.85 -4.49
CA THR A 899 40.34 -8.34 -3.68
C THR A 899 39.32 -9.11 -4.52
N ALA A 900 38.53 -9.97 -3.87
CA ALA A 900 37.42 -10.71 -4.47
C ALA A 900 36.18 -10.64 -3.57
N SER A 901 35.02 -10.26 -4.12
CA SER A 901 33.80 -9.96 -3.35
C SER A 901 32.54 -10.66 -3.88
N SER A 902 31.57 -10.81 -2.97
CA SER A 902 30.18 -11.12 -3.30
C SER A 902 29.52 -10.08 -4.23
N ASP A 903 30.06 -8.85 -4.36
CA ASP A 903 29.54 -7.79 -5.25
C ASP A 903 29.75 -8.08 -6.76
N ARG A 904 30.15 -9.32 -7.10
CA ARG A 904 30.46 -9.82 -8.44
C ARG A 904 31.68 -9.15 -9.08
N THR A 905 32.51 -8.47 -8.30
CA THR A 905 33.77 -7.89 -8.77
C THR A 905 34.98 -8.46 -8.04
N ALA A 906 36.10 -8.53 -8.77
CA ALA A 906 37.42 -8.36 -8.16
C ALA A 906 37.90 -6.93 -8.43
N ARG A 907 38.77 -6.38 -7.57
CA ARG A 907 39.33 -5.04 -7.76
C ARG A 907 40.83 -5.05 -7.47
N VAL A 908 41.58 -4.24 -8.21
CA VAL A 908 43.00 -4.00 -8.00
C VAL A 908 43.16 -2.63 -7.36
N TRP A 909 43.90 -2.57 -6.26
CA TRP A 909 44.12 -1.38 -5.44
C TRP A 909 45.61 -1.10 -5.30
N ASP A 910 45.97 0.16 -5.12
CA ASP A 910 47.29 0.58 -4.72
C ASP A 910 47.47 0.38 -3.21
N ALA A 911 48.54 -0.32 -2.81
CA ALA A 911 48.74 -0.81 -1.45
C ALA A 911 49.40 0.22 -0.50
N ALA A 912 49.61 1.45 -0.95
CA ALA A 912 50.14 2.56 -0.17
C ALA A 912 49.12 3.70 0.01
N THR A 913 48.20 3.87 -0.94
CA THR A 913 47.16 4.93 -0.95
C THR A 913 45.74 4.40 -0.77
N GLY A 914 45.50 3.11 -0.95
CA GLY A 914 44.18 2.48 -0.89
C GLY A 914 43.27 2.78 -2.08
N LYS A 915 43.76 3.46 -3.13
CA LYS A 915 42.97 3.85 -4.31
C LYS A 915 42.84 2.69 -5.31
N PRO A 916 41.72 2.55 -6.04
CA PRO A 916 41.60 1.58 -7.12
C PRO A 916 42.54 1.94 -8.29
N VAL A 917 43.21 0.93 -8.86
CA VAL A 917 44.16 1.04 -9.98
C VAL A 917 43.49 0.75 -11.32
N THR A 918 42.44 -0.09 -11.31
CA THR A 918 41.61 -0.43 -12.49
C THR A 918 40.14 -0.25 -12.13
N SER A 919 39.25 -0.18 -13.12
CA SER A 919 37.82 -0.42 -12.85
C SER A 919 37.57 -1.87 -12.39
N PRO A 920 36.40 -2.17 -11.79
CA PRO A 920 36.12 -3.47 -11.21
C PRO A 920 36.07 -4.61 -12.26
N LEU A 921 36.81 -5.69 -12.01
CA LEU A 921 36.90 -6.87 -12.88
C LEU A 921 35.62 -7.71 -12.75
N GLN A 922 34.62 -7.42 -13.59
CA GLN A 922 33.25 -7.93 -13.43
C GLN A 922 33.03 -9.41 -13.77
N HIS A 923 32.21 -10.06 -12.96
CA HIS A 923 31.59 -11.37 -13.15
C HIS A 923 30.06 -11.31 -13.14
N GLN A 924 29.42 -12.40 -13.57
CA GLN A 924 27.95 -12.51 -13.56
C GLN A 924 27.42 -12.98 -12.19
N ASP A 925 28.30 -13.45 -11.31
CA ASP A 925 28.01 -13.90 -9.95
C ASP A 925 29.24 -13.69 -9.04
N LYS A 926 29.10 -13.94 -7.74
CA LYS A 926 30.11 -13.72 -6.68
C LYS A 926 31.51 -14.17 -7.11
N VAL A 927 32.53 -13.33 -6.87
CA VAL A 927 33.94 -13.69 -7.08
C VAL A 927 34.49 -14.26 -5.78
N VAL A 928 34.77 -15.56 -5.78
CA VAL A 928 35.18 -16.31 -4.58
C VAL A 928 36.69 -16.31 -4.35
N SER A 929 37.48 -16.00 -5.38
CA SER A 929 38.93 -15.83 -5.27
C SER A 929 39.47 -14.96 -6.40
N ALA A 930 40.50 -14.17 -6.08
CA ALA A 930 41.39 -13.53 -7.04
C ALA A 930 42.86 -13.74 -6.61
N ALA A 931 43.77 -13.74 -7.57
CA ALA A 931 45.22 -13.82 -7.34
C ALA A 931 45.99 -13.18 -8.49
N PHE A 932 47.19 -12.67 -8.22
CA PHE A 932 48.11 -12.22 -9.28
C PHE A 932 48.90 -13.40 -9.88
N SER A 933 49.40 -13.20 -11.10
CA SER A 933 50.51 -14.00 -11.63
C SER A 933 51.83 -13.68 -10.91
N SER A 934 52.81 -14.58 -11.00
CA SER A 934 54.13 -14.44 -10.34
C SER A 934 54.98 -13.26 -10.84
N ASP A 935 54.69 -12.75 -12.04
CA ASP A 935 55.27 -11.53 -12.61
C ASP A 935 54.46 -10.25 -12.29
N GLY A 936 53.31 -10.38 -11.60
CA GLY A 936 52.41 -9.27 -11.28
C GLY A 936 51.72 -8.61 -12.49
N THR A 937 51.85 -9.16 -13.71
CA THR A 937 51.27 -8.56 -14.93
C THR A 937 49.81 -8.91 -15.16
N ARG A 938 49.29 -9.96 -14.50
CA ARG A 938 47.92 -10.46 -14.68
C ARG A 938 47.24 -10.74 -13.35
N VAL A 939 45.91 -10.72 -13.39
CA VAL A 939 45.04 -11.23 -12.33
C VAL A 939 44.25 -12.41 -12.87
N VAL A 940 44.17 -13.50 -12.10
CA VAL A 940 43.18 -14.57 -12.31
C VAL A 940 42.06 -14.43 -11.28
N THR A 941 40.81 -14.50 -11.75
CA THR A 941 39.60 -14.50 -10.91
C THR A 941 38.83 -15.80 -11.08
N ALA A 942 38.15 -16.26 -10.03
CA ALA A 942 37.24 -17.40 -10.04
C ALA A 942 35.89 -17.00 -9.43
N SER A 943 34.79 -17.37 -10.09
CA SER A 943 33.43 -16.96 -9.73
C SER A 943 32.44 -18.13 -9.73
N SER A 944 31.38 -17.97 -8.93
CA SER A 944 30.20 -18.82 -8.96
C SER A 944 29.49 -18.86 -10.33
N ASP A 945 29.80 -17.93 -11.26
CA ASP A 945 29.29 -17.94 -12.64
C ASP A 945 29.85 -19.07 -13.52
N ARG A 946 30.57 -20.02 -12.90
CA ARG A 946 31.25 -21.19 -13.51
C ARG A 946 32.36 -20.80 -14.49
N THR A 947 32.89 -19.57 -14.40
CA THR A 947 34.06 -19.16 -15.17
C THR A 947 35.21 -18.72 -14.26
N ALA A 948 36.43 -19.10 -14.68
CA ALA A 948 37.65 -18.41 -14.29
C ALA A 948 38.06 -17.46 -15.43
N ARG A 949 38.63 -16.29 -15.11
CA ARG A 949 39.02 -15.28 -16.09
C ARG A 949 40.43 -14.76 -15.80
N VAL A 950 41.16 -14.47 -16.87
CA VAL A 950 42.50 -13.86 -16.81
C VAL A 950 42.42 -12.46 -17.39
N TRP A 951 42.86 -11.49 -16.59
CA TRP A 951 42.86 -10.07 -16.89
C TRP A 951 44.31 -9.57 -16.87
N ASP A 952 44.60 -8.55 -17.68
CA ASP A 952 45.80 -7.73 -17.49
C ASP A 952 45.64 -6.91 -16.20
N ALA A 953 46.72 -6.78 -15.41
CA ALA A 953 46.70 -6.18 -14.07
C ALA A 953 46.96 -4.67 -14.05
N ALA A 954 47.10 -4.04 -15.22
CA ALA A 954 47.19 -2.60 -15.42
C ALA A 954 46.05 -2.07 -16.31
N ASN A 955 45.44 -2.91 -17.16
CA ASN A 955 44.34 -2.55 -18.06
C ASN A 955 43.27 -3.66 -18.05
N GLU A 956 41.99 -3.30 -18.00
CA GLU A 956 40.84 -4.21 -17.79
C GLU A 956 40.58 -5.27 -18.89
N ARG A 957 41.49 -5.42 -19.85
CA ARG A 957 41.34 -6.29 -21.02
C ARG A 957 41.49 -7.76 -20.59
N ARG A 958 40.46 -8.56 -20.86
CA ARG A 958 40.55 -10.03 -20.75
C ARG A 958 41.55 -10.58 -21.76
N VAL A 959 42.46 -11.44 -21.30
CA VAL A 959 43.48 -12.05 -22.16
C VAL A 959 42.83 -13.12 -23.04
N GLN A 960 42.61 -12.82 -24.32
CA GLN A 960 42.12 -13.80 -25.29
C GLN A 960 43.25 -14.74 -25.73
N PHE A 961 43.19 -16.00 -25.29
CA PHE A 961 44.11 -17.05 -25.73
C PHE A 961 43.74 -17.53 -27.16
N ARG A 962 44.61 -17.25 -28.14
CA ARG A 962 44.48 -17.80 -29.51
C ARG A 962 44.66 -19.33 -29.49
N ARG A 963 43.55 -20.05 -29.62
CA ARG A 963 43.50 -21.53 -29.64
C ARG A 963 44.25 -22.08 -30.87
N HIS A 964 45.51 -22.47 -30.68
CA HIS A 964 46.32 -23.12 -31.72
C HIS A 964 45.86 -24.57 -31.95
N ALA A 965 44.86 -24.74 -32.80
CA ALA A 965 44.42 -26.06 -33.24
C ALA A 965 45.43 -26.63 -34.27
N ARG A 966 46.39 -27.44 -33.80
CA ARG A 966 47.08 -28.39 -34.69
C ARG A 966 46.04 -29.39 -35.21
N GLY A 967 45.61 -29.23 -36.46
CA GLY A 967 44.59 -30.08 -37.05
C GLY A 967 45.13 -31.45 -37.47
N HIS A 968 44.71 -32.51 -36.79
CA HIS A 968 44.73 -33.83 -37.40
C HIS A 968 43.60 -33.91 -38.44
N ARG A 969 43.96 -34.21 -39.69
CA ARG A 969 43.02 -34.51 -40.77
C ARG A 969 42.84 -36.02 -40.84
N GLU A 970 41.61 -36.50 -40.65
CA GLU A 970 41.20 -37.77 -41.26
C GLU A 970 40.68 -37.52 -42.67
N ARG A 971 40.87 -38.51 -43.57
CA ARG A 971 40.47 -38.45 -44.98
C ARG A 971 39.53 -39.61 -45.29
N GLY A 972 38.42 -39.32 -45.94
CA GLY A 972 37.49 -40.28 -46.56
C GLY A 972 36.24 -39.52 -47.00
N ARG A 973 35.99 -39.27 -48.29
CA ARG A 973 35.73 -40.19 -49.42
C ARG A 973 34.40 -40.96 -49.25
N ASP A 974 33.51 -41.03 -50.24
CA ASP A 974 33.50 -40.40 -51.58
C ASP A 974 32.08 -40.45 -52.19
N ARG A 975 31.93 -39.88 -53.41
CA ARG A 975 30.78 -39.95 -54.35
C ARG A 975 29.62 -38.97 -54.04
N ALA A 976 29.30 -37.93 -54.83
CA ALA A 976 29.22 -37.69 -56.28
C ALA A 976 27.83 -38.00 -56.89
N GLY A 977 27.27 -37.17 -57.79
CA GLY A 977 27.77 -35.88 -58.32
C GLY A 977 27.00 -35.38 -59.56
N VAL A 978 27.57 -34.40 -60.28
CA VAL A 978 27.12 -33.83 -61.59
C VAL A 978 25.83 -32.97 -61.53
N GLY A 979 25.67 -31.83 -62.23
CA GLY A 979 26.63 -31.02 -63.01
C GLY A 979 25.99 -30.19 -64.15
N ARG A 980 26.68 -29.13 -64.63
CA ARG A 980 26.26 -28.08 -65.64
C ARG A 980 25.26 -27.04 -65.09
N GLY A 981 25.20 -25.78 -65.51
CA GLY A 981 25.93 -24.95 -66.50
C GLY A 981 24.96 -23.89 -67.08
N HIS A 982 25.21 -22.58 -67.20
CA HIS A 982 26.36 -21.82 -67.75
C HIS A 982 26.50 -20.39 -67.15
N GLY A 983 27.63 -19.71 -67.44
CA GLY A 983 27.81 -18.25 -67.36
C GLY A 983 28.01 -17.66 -68.78
N PRO A 984 28.79 -16.58 -69.03
CA PRO A 984 29.66 -15.77 -68.15
C PRO A 984 29.08 -14.32 -68.01
N ALA A 985 29.75 -13.14 -67.98
CA ALA A 985 31.15 -12.66 -68.03
C ALA A 985 31.26 -11.24 -67.43
N GLY A 986 32.49 -10.74 -67.17
CA GLY A 986 32.79 -9.33 -66.85
C GLY A 986 34.09 -9.14 -66.06
N HIS A 987 35.14 -8.59 -66.69
CA HIS A 987 36.49 -8.36 -66.10
C HIS A 987 36.74 -6.83 -65.88
N GLN A 988 37.82 -6.30 -65.27
CA GLN A 988 39.25 -6.70 -65.33
C GLN A 988 40.12 -6.14 -64.14
N PHE A 989 41.45 -6.31 -64.24
CA PHE A 989 42.53 -6.13 -63.22
C PHE A 989 43.15 -4.69 -63.23
N LEU A 990 44.24 -4.28 -62.52
CA LEU A 990 45.41 -4.88 -61.82
C LEU A 990 45.53 -4.33 -60.35
N TRP A 991 46.61 -4.29 -59.53
CA TRP A 991 48.10 -4.38 -59.61
C TRP A 991 48.75 -4.88 -58.28
N ALA A 992 50.09 -4.94 -58.23
CA ALA A 992 50.99 -5.31 -57.10
C ALA A 992 52.31 -4.47 -57.19
N SER A 993 53.39 -4.55 -56.39
CA SER A 993 53.98 -5.56 -55.47
C SER A 993 54.88 -4.92 -54.39
N GLY A 994 55.49 -5.73 -53.49
CA GLY A 994 56.73 -5.38 -52.72
C GLY A 994 58.01 -5.85 -53.44
N PRO A 995 59.19 -6.04 -52.79
CA PRO A 995 59.59 -5.90 -51.37
C PRO A 995 60.59 -4.72 -51.16
N GLY A 996 61.41 -4.53 -50.11
CA GLY A 996 61.59 -5.20 -48.79
C GLY A 996 62.92 -5.97 -48.59
N ASP A 997 63.78 -5.57 -47.65
CA ASP A 997 65.00 -6.30 -47.21
C ASP A 997 65.43 -5.98 -45.75
N GLU A 998 66.42 -6.69 -45.19
CA GLU A 998 66.79 -6.74 -43.76
C GLU A 998 67.91 -5.78 -43.30
N ARG A 999 67.97 -5.46 -41.98
CA ARG A 999 69.08 -5.74 -41.01
C ARG A 999 69.41 -4.66 -39.94
N ARG A 1000 69.79 -5.21 -38.77
CA ARG A 1000 70.77 -4.74 -37.75
C ARG A 1000 70.42 -3.62 -36.73
N VAL A 1001 70.41 -4.07 -35.46
CA VAL A 1001 71.27 -3.59 -34.33
C VAL A 1001 70.79 -2.43 -33.43
N GLN A 1002 70.81 -2.69 -32.12
CA GLN A 1002 70.70 -1.78 -30.95
C GLN A 1002 71.99 -0.92 -30.79
N PRO A 1003 72.08 0.18 -29.99
CA PRO A 1003 71.34 0.41 -28.73
C PRO A 1003 71.01 1.86 -28.28
N ARG A 1004 70.28 1.93 -27.15
CA ARG A 1004 70.24 2.96 -26.08
C ARG A 1004 71.06 4.26 -26.23
N ARG A 1005 70.45 5.41 -25.88
CA ARG A 1005 70.78 6.19 -24.65
C ARG A 1005 69.79 7.35 -24.33
N HIS A 1006 69.99 7.99 -23.17
CA HIS A 1006 69.18 9.08 -22.58
C HIS A 1006 69.69 10.49 -22.97
N ALA A 1007 68.81 11.51 -22.92
CA ALA A 1007 68.92 12.78 -22.15
C ALA A 1007 67.83 13.77 -22.64
N ARG A 1008 67.08 14.60 -21.89
CA ARG A 1008 67.20 15.45 -20.65
C ARG A 1008 67.32 16.96 -20.99
N GLY A 1009 66.30 17.74 -20.60
CA GLY A 1009 66.26 19.22 -20.52
C GLY A 1009 64.82 19.65 -20.16
N HIS A 1010 64.47 20.42 -19.11
CA HIS A 1010 64.93 21.74 -18.58
C HIS A 1010 64.63 22.90 -19.55
N ARG A 1011 64.06 24.05 -19.13
CA ARG A 1011 63.52 24.59 -17.83
C ARG A 1011 62.73 25.90 -18.21
N GLU A 1012 61.70 26.42 -17.52
CA GLU A 1012 61.74 27.31 -16.33
C GLU A 1012 60.32 27.90 -16.00
N ARG A 1013 60.09 28.21 -14.71
CA ARG A 1013 59.35 29.34 -14.05
C ARG A 1013 58.03 29.93 -14.63
N GLY A 1014 57.07 30.36 -13.82
CA GLY A 1014 56.92 30.28 -12.34
C GLY A 1014 55.89 31.28 -11.74
N GLN A 1015 55.65 31.19 -10.41
CA GLN A 1015 55.10 32.22 -9.48
C GLN A 1015 53.64 32.73 -9.69
N ASP A 1016 52.89 33.22 -8.69
CA ASP A 1016 52.87 33.07 -7.21
C ASP A 1016 51.55 33.67 -6.62
N ARG A 1017 51.07 33.18 -5.45
CA ARG A 1017 50.09 33.86 -4.51
C ARG A 1017 48.66 34.15 -5.04
N ALA A 1018 47.65 34.54 -4.24
CA ALA A 1018 47.24 34.27 -2.83
C ALA A 1018 45.78 34.79 -2.59
N GLY A 1019 45.15 34.46 -1.44
CA GLY A 1019 43.80 34.92 -1.02
C GLY A 1019 42.64 34.01 -1.50
N MET A 1020 41.60 33.60 -0.75
CA MET A 1020 41.02 33.92 0.58
C MET A 1020 39.89 34.97 0.61
N GLU A 1021 38.90 34.71 1.50
CA GLU A 1021 37.70 35.48 1.87
C GLU A 1021 36.40 35.28 1.05
N CYS A 1022 35.28 35.71 1.65
CA CYS A 1022 33.90 35.39 1.30
C CYS A 1022 33.13 36.62 0.79
N GLY A 1023 31.97 36.41 0.17
CA GLY A 1023 31.03 37.49 -0.14
C GLY A 1023 29.73 36.99 -0.77
N ASP A 1024 28.59 37.39 -0.20
CA ASP A 1024 27.27 37.20 -0.81
C ASP A 1024 27.08 38.13 -2.02
N GLY A 1025 26.25 37.71 -2.98
CA GLY A 1025 25.94 38.52 -4.16
C GLY A 1025 24.80 37.97 -4.99
N GLN A 1026 23.59 38.52 -4.79
CA GLN A 1026 22.47 38.27 -5.70
C GLN A 1026 22.70 38.99 -7.03
N THR A 1027 22.53 38.29 -8.16
CA THR A 1027 21.80 38.80 -9.34
C THR A 1027 21.49 37.66 -10.29
N GLY A 1028 20.28 37.64 -10.85
CA GLY A 1028 19.86 36.59 -11.78
C GLY A 1028 20.27 36.89 -13.21
N ASN A 1029 20.35 35.85 -14.05
CA ASN A 1029 20.20 36.01 -15.49
C ASN A 1029 19.57 34.78 -16.15
N GLN A 1030 18.88 34.98 -17.25
CA GLN A 1030 18.12 33.94 -17.96
C GLN A 1030 19.03 33.16 -18.92
N PRO A 1031 18.86 31.83 -19.08
CA PRO A 1031 19.45 31.11 -20.22
C PRO A 1031 18.70 31.49 -21.51
N PRO A 1032 19.39 31.74 -22.64
CA PRO A 1032 18.75 32.26 -23.85
C PRO A 1032 17.96 31.20 -24.61
N ARG A 1033 16.77 31.58 -25.11
CA ARG A 1033 16.08 30.85 -26.18
C ARG A 1033 16.77 31.16 -27.52
N ALA A 1034 17.48 30.18 -28.09
CA ALA A 1034 17.90 30.20 -29.49
C ALA A 1034 17.06 29.20 -30.31
N SER A 1035 16.58 29.62 -31.49
CA SER A 1035 15.60 28.89 -32.27
C SER A 1035 16.21 28.04 -33.39
N LEU A 1036 15.66 26.85 -33.61
CA LEU A 1036 15.65 26.20 -34.92
C LEU A 1036 14.21 25.84 -35.33
N ARG A 1037 13.74 26.43 -36.43
CA ARG A 1037 12.54 26.01 -37.17
C ARG A 1037 12.98 25.21 -38.39
N GLY A 1038 12.12 24.29 -38.85
CA GLY A 1038 11.96 24.04 -40.29
C GLY A 1038 12.09 22.60 -40.75
N MET A 1039 11.06 22.17 -41.51
CA MET A 1039 10.97 21.01 -42.40
C MET A 1039 11.18 19.61 -41.77
N GLU A 1040 10.29 18.63 -41.84
CA GLU A 1040 9.26 18.14 -42.80
C GLU A 1040 9.66 16.82 -43.47
N ARG A 1041 8.62 15.99 -43.70
CA ARG A 1041 8.55 14.84 -44.64
C ARG A 1041 9.36 13.57 -44.32
N ARG A 1042 8.59 12.59 -43.80
CA ARG A 1042 8.32 11.27 -44.41
C ARG A 1042 8.95 11.08 -45.82
N VAL A 1043 9.42 9.90 -46.24
CA VAL A 1043 8.56 8.73 -46.53
C VAL A 1043 9.36 7.42 -46.59
N GLN A 1044 8.79 6.38 -45.96
CA GLN A 1044 8.78 4.93 -46.25
C GLN A 1044 9.52 4.37 -47.49
N SER A 1045 9.87 3.08 -47.39
CA SER A 1045 9.25 1.92 -48.12
C SER A 1045 10.30 0.82 -48.43
N ARG A 1046 10.01 -0.46 -48.72
CA ARG A 1046 8.96 -1.14 -49.53
C ARG A 1046 8.79 -2.62 -49.09
N ARG A 1047 7.71 -3.40 -49.37
CA ARG A 1047 6.33 -3.15 -49.86
C ARG A 1047 5.50 -4.47 -49.86
N HIS A 1048 4.17 -4.32 -49.73
CA HIS A 1048 3.08 -5.20 -50.26
C HIS A 1048 3.05 -6.69 -49.80
N ALA A 1049 1.95 -7.45 -49.92
CA ALA A 1049 0.60 -7.24 -50.49
C ALA A 1049 -0.45 -7.98 -49.59
N ARG A 1050 -1.79 -7.98 -49.77
CA ARG A 1050 -2.74 -7.38 -50.75
C ARG A 1050 -4.15 -7.32 -50.09
N GLY A 1051 -5.11 -6.59 -50.67
CA GLY A 1051 -6.49 -6.49 -50.14
C GLY A 1051 -7.51 -7.43 -50.81
N HIS A 1052 -8.78 -7.33 -50.38
CA HIS A 1052 -9.94 -8.15 -50.78
C HIS A 1052 -10.23 -8.22 -52.29
N ARG A 1053 -10.74 -9.38 -52.73
CA ARG A 1053 -11.78 -9.66 -53.76
C ARG A 1053 -11.81 -11.18 -54.00
N GLU A 1054 -12.86 -11.88 -54.41
CA GLU A 1054 -14.32 -11.75 -54.63
C GLU A 1054 -14.74 -13.13 -55.22
N ARG A 1055 -16.02 -13.55 -55.12
CA ARG A 1055 -16.56 -14.82 -55.69
C ARG A 1055 -16.04 -16.11 -54.99
N GLY A 1056 -16.84 -17.12 -54.65
CA GLY A 1056 -18.29 -17.27 -54.74
C GLY A 1056 -18.75 -18.08 -55.96
N GLN A 1057 -19.08 -19.36 -55.75
CA GLN A 1057 -19.95 -20.10 -56.66
C GLN A 1057 -20.72 -21.24 -55.97
N ASP A 1058 -22.00 -21.26 -56.31
CA ASP A 1058 -23.11 -22.15 -56.01
C ASP A 1058 -22.92 -23.70 -56.03
N ARG A 1059 -23.74 -24.32 -55.16
CA ARG A 1059 -24.61 -25.50 -55.39
C ARG A 1059 -24.04 -26.92 -55.60
N ALA A 1060 -24.84 -27.85 -55.08
CA ALA A 1060 -24.91 -29.29 -55.35
C ALA A 1060 -23.64 -30.11 -55.07
N GLY A 1061 -23.70 -31.28 -54.44
CA GLY A 1061 -24.85 -32.14 -54.15
C GLY A 1061 -24.52 -33.58 -54.53
N VAL A 1062 -25.40 -34.54 -54.20
CA VAL A 1062 -25.22 -36.00 -54.44
C VAL A 1062 -24.11 -36.64 -53.59
N GLY A 1063 -24.34 -37.88 -53.13
CA GLY A 1063 -23.24 -38.82 -52.84
C GLY A 1063 -23.30 -39.60 -51.54
N ARG A 1064 -24.14 -40.64 -51.50
CA ARG A 1064 -24.04 -41.78 -50.55
C ARG A 1064 -22.67 -42.47 -50.68
N GLY A 1065 -22.14 -43.20 -49.70
CA GLY A 1065 -22.69 -43.61 -48.40
C GLY A 1065 -21.99 -44.89 -47.89
N ASP A 1066 -22.72 -45.70 -47.12
CA ASP A 1066 -22.31 -47.00 -46.53
C ASP A 1066 -21.20 -46.94 -45.43
N ARG A 1067 -21.31 -47.61 -44.27
CA ARG A 1067 -22.28 -48.64 -43.83
C ARG A 1067 -22.62 -48.60 -42.32
N GLN A 1068 -23.93 -48.68 -42.05
CA GLN A 1068 -24.62 -49.56 -41.07
C GLN A 1068 -24.31 -49.44 -39.56
N ALA A 1069 -25.29 -49.54 -38.64
CA ALA A 1069 -26.76 -49.59 -38.80
C ALA A 1069 -27.54 -49.31 -37.49
N ALA A 1070 -28.86 -49.18 -37.63
CA ALA A 1070 -29.92 -49.44 -36.63
C ALA A 1070 -30.14 -48.45 -35.47
N HIS A 1071 -31.07 -47.52 -35.71
CA HIS A 1071 -32.09 -47.11 -34.73
C HIS A 1071 -32.95 -48.32 -34.28
N PRO A 1072 -33.69 -48.20 -33.15
CA PRO A 1072 -35.12 -47.86 -33.28
C PRO A 1072 -35.49 -46.44 -32.81
N SER A 1073 -36.77 -46.11 -32.92
CA SER A 1073 -37.32 -44.75 -32.74
C SER A 1073 -38.72 -44.72 -32.13
N ALA A 1074 -38.95 -43.70 -31.29
CA ALA A 1074 -40.23 -43.02 -31.04
C ALA A 1074 -41.35 -43.72 -30.21
N HIS A 1075 -42.28 -42.85 -29.79
CA HIS A 1075 -43.62 -43.06 -29.21
C HIS A 1075 -43.80 -43.69 -27.82
N ALA A 1076 -43.99 -42.79 -26.85
CA ALA A 1076 -44.93 -42.93 -25.72
C ALA A 1076 -46.41 -42.92 -26.21
N PRO A 1077 -47.46 -43.13 -25.37
CA PRO A 1077 -47.47 -43.23 -23.90
C PRO A 1077 -48.25 -44.46 -23.32
N GLY A 1078 -48.27 -44.62 -21.98
CA GLY A 1078 -49.15 -45.61 -21.34
C GLY A 1078 -49.02 -45.82 -19.82
N LEU A 1079 -49.96 -45.23 -19.06
CA LEU A 1079 -50.59 -45.71 -17.81
C LEU A 1079 -49.78 -46.39 -16.66
N GLY A 1080 -49.92 -45.83 -15.46
CA GLY A 1080 -50.00 -46.59 -14.19
C GLY A 1080 -48.75 -46.59 -13.29
N GLY A 1081 -48.91 -46.21 -12.01
CA GLY A 1081 -47.84 -46.28 -11.01
C GLY A 1081 -48.03 -45.34 -9.81
N GLU A 1082 -48.97 -45.66 -8.91
CA GLU A 1082 -49.25 -44.85 -7.72
C GLU A 1082 -48.27 -45.08 -6.55
N CYS A 1083 -48.19 -44.07 -5.68
CA CYS A 1083 -48.09 -44.14 -4.22
C CYS A 1083 -47.02 -44.96 -3.45
N ARG A 1084 -46.63 -44.33 -2.34
CA ARG A 1084 -46.11 -44.91 -1.09
C ARG A 1084 -46.72 -46.29 -0.76
N VAL A 1085 -45.89 -47.21 -0.23
CA VAL A 1085 -46.21 -48.01 0.99
C VAL A 1085 -44.92 -48.58 1.61
N GLN A 1086 -45.04 -49.20 2.79
CA GLN A 1086 -43.97 -49.47 3.75
C GLN A 1086 -43.27 -50.85 3.61
N SER A 1087 -42.12 -51.00 4.31
CA SER A 1087 -41.58 -52.27 4.85
C SER A 1087 -40.83 -53.19 3.86
N ARG A 1088 -40.01 -54.20 4.23
CA ARG A 1088 -39.60 -54.84 5.53
C ARG A 1088 -38.19 -55.47 5.31
N ARG A 1089 -37.24 -55.45 6.28
CA ARG A 1089 -36.77 -56.56 7.18
C ARG A 1089 -36.33 -57.88 6.48
N HIS A 1090 -35.39 -58.70 6.99
CA HIS A 1090 -34.80 -58.91 8.33
C HIS A 1090 -33.29 -59.35 8.23
N ALA A 1091 -32.48 -59.63 9.27
CA ALA A 1091 -32.76 -60.28 10.57
C ALA A 1091 -31.89 -59.86 11.80
N ARG A 1092 -32.54 -60.01 12.96
CA ARG A 1092 -32.22 -59.97 14.41
C ARG A 1092 -30.77 -59.98 14.98
N GLY A 1093 -30.60 -59.27 16.10
CA GLY A 1093 -29.57 -59.42 17.16
C GLY A 1093 -29.83 -58.46 18.36
N HIS A 1094 -29.50 -58.82 19.62
CA HIS A 1094 -29.87 -58.12 20.89
C HIS A 1094 -28.79 -58.38 21.98
N ARG A 1095 -28.71 -57.79 23.21
CA ARG A 1095 -29.47 -56.85 24.10
C ARG A 1095 -28.44 -56.27 25.15
N GLU A 1096 -28.66 -55.37 26.13
CA GLU A 1096 -29.81 -54.58 26.61
C GLU A 1096 -29.46 -53.20 27.24
N ARG A 1097 -28.85 -53.15 28.45
CA ARG A 1097 -28.72 -51.95 29.35
C ARG A 1097 -27.52 -52.07 30.31
N GLY A 1098 -27.05 -50.97 30.94
CA GLY A 1098 -26.24 -51.00 32.17
C GLY A 1098 -25.52 -49.68 32.52
N GLN A 1099 -25.45 -49.31 33.82
CA GLN A 1099 -24.91 -48.03 34.33
C GLN A 1099 -23.60 -48.19 35.16
N ASP A 1100 -22.92 -47.04 35.35
CA ASP A 1100 -22.22 -46.57 36.57
C ASP A 1100 -20.81 -47.05 37.01
N ARG A 1101 -20.06 -46.03 37.48
CA ARG A 1101 -19.02 -45.93 38.54
C ARG A 1101 -17.92 -47.01 38.77
N ALA A 1102 -16.68 -46.53 38.59
CA ALA A 1102 -15.51 -46.58 39.50
C ALA A 1102 -15.22 -47.82 40.41
N GLY A 1103 -13.98 -48.33 40.38
CA GLY A 1103 -13.47 -49.22 41.45
C GLY A 1103 -12.08 -49.83 41.23
N VAL A 1104 -11.18 -49.67 42.21
CA VAL A 1104 -9.82 -50.26 42.30
C VAL A 1104 -9.86 -51.79 42.56
N GLY A 1105 -8.93 -52.58 41.99
CA GLY A 1105 -8.75 -54.01 42.34
C GLY A 1105 -7.43 -54.64 41.83
N ARG A 1106 -6.78 -55.49 42.66
CA ARG A 1106 -5.45 -56.12 42.42
C ARG A 1106 -5.53 -57.61 42.01
N GLY A 1107 -4.47 -58.13 41.36
CA GLY A 1107 -4.10 -59.56 41.30
C GLY A 1107 -3.27 -59.90 40.05
N ASP A 1108 -1.94 -60.06 40.10
CA ASP A 1108 -1.16 -61.26 40.48
C ASP A 1108 -1.61 -62.55 39.78
N ARG A 1109 -0.79 -63.34 39.06
CA ARG A 1109 0.69 -63.57 39.09
C ARG A 1109 1.18 -64.10 37.70
N GLN A 1110 2.43 -64.53 37.41
CA GLN A 1110 3.57 -64.90 38.29
C GLN A 1110 4.98 -64.49 37.79
N ALA A 1111 5.66 -65.32 36.99
CA ALA A 1111 7.11 -65.31 36.71
C ALA A 1111 7.40 -66.07 35.39
N ALA A 1112 8.62 -66.21 34.82
CA ALA A 1112 10.00 -65.94 35.29
C ALA A 1112 10.86 -65.40 34.11
N HIS A 1113 12.21 -65.33 34.07
CA HIS A 1113 13.30 -65.84 34.93
C HIS A 1113 14.53 -64.90 34.90
N ARG A 1114 15.66 -65.30 35.52
CA ARG A 1114 16.95 -64.56 35.63
C ARG A 1114 18.12 -65.58 35.70
N PRO A 1115 19.44 -65.23 35.82
CA PRO A 1115 19.98 -64.80 37.13
C PRO A 1115 21.26 -63.88 37.13
N LEU A 1116 21.71 -63.54 38.36
CA LEU A 1116 22.96 -62.83 38.74
C LEU A 1116 22.99 -61.32 38.35
N ARG A 1117 23.97 -60.47 38.73
CA ARG A 1117 24.70 -60.15 40.01
C ARG A 1117 24.93 -58.61 39.97
N ALA A 1118 24.95 -57.77 41.03
CA ALA A 1118 25.46 -57.78 42.42
C ALA A 1118 26.94 -57.34 42.56
N SER A 1119 27.40 -56.54 43.55
CA SER A 1119 26.75 -55.66 44.57
C SER A 1119 27.83 -54.90 45.42
N VAL A 1120 27.43 -54.09 46.42
CA VAL A 1120 28.17 -53.69 47.67
C VAL A 1120 29.01 -52.37 47.73
N ARG A 1121 28.51 -51.40 48.54
CA ARG A 1121 29.13 -50.39 49.48
C ARG A 1121 30.36 -49.52 49.04
N GLY A 1122 30.60 -48.33 49.60
CA GLY A 1122 29.82 -47.53 50.58
C GLY A 1122 30.62 -46.40 51.30
N SER A 1123 30.00 -45.80 52.33
CA SER A 1123 30.43 -44.66 53.19
C SER A 1123 30.28 -43.25 52.58
N GLU A 1124 29.75 -42.17 53.18
CA GLU A 1124 29.12 -41.80 54.49
C GLU A 1124 29.86 -40.61 55.16
N ARG A 1125 29.08 -39.54 55.44
CA ARG A 1125 29.25 -38.42 56.41
C ARG A 1125 29.46 -37.02 55.82
N ARG A 1126 29.08 -35.91 56.49
CA ARG A 1126 27.90 -35.55 57.36
C ARG A 1126 28.03 -34.03 57.69
N VAL A 1127 26.94 -33.41 58.15
CA VAL A 1127 26.86 -32.10 58.87
C VAL A 1127 26.70 -30.82 58.01
N GLN A 1128 25.81 -29.94 58.50
CA GLN A 1128 25.34 -28.64 57.99
C GLN A 1128 26.06 -27.49 58.81
N PRO A 1129 25.63 -26.20 58.98
CA PRO A 1129 24.39 -25.53 58.52
C PRO A 1129 24.36 -24.01 58.17
N ARG A 1130 23.28 -23.65 57.44
CA ARG A 1130 22.39 -22.46 57.61
C ARG A 1130 22.80 -21.01 57.23
N ARG A 1131 21.78 -20.33 56.67
CA ARG A 1131 21.32 -18.91 56.83
C ARG A 1131 21.84 -17.78 55.90
N HIS A 1132 20.94 -17.37 54.99
CA HIS A 1132 20.57 -15.98 54.62
C HIS A 1132 20.06 -15.16 55.85
N PRO A 1133 19.70 -13.85 55.72
CA PRO A 1133 19.78 -12.89 54.58
C PRO A 1133 20.40 -11.49 54.93
N ARG A 1134 20.54 -10.57 53.95
CA ARG A 1134 19.89 -9.22 53.89
C ARG A 1134 20.59 -8.16 53.01
N ASP A 1135 19.77 -7.52 52.17
CA ASP A 1135 19.50 -6.06 51.97
C ASP A 1135 20.61 -4.98 51.85
N HIS A 1136 20.19 -3.92 51.13
CA HIS A 1136 20.82 -2.61 50.89
C HIS A 1136 22.06 -2.56 49.98
N ARG A 1137 22.38 -1.44 49.32
CA ARG A 1137 21.66 -0.35 48.59
C ARG A 1137 22.71 0.76 48.38
N GLU A 1138 22.69 1.35 47.18
CA GLU A 1138 22.97 2.77 46.91
C GLU A 1138 24.40 3.38 46.93
N GLN A 1139 24.69 3.99 45.76
CA GLN A 1139 25.36 5.28 45.53
C GLN A 1139 26.89 5.41 45.74
N GLY A 1140 27.48 6.35 44.99
CA GLY A 1140 28.90 6.71 45.05
C GLY A 1140 29.51 7.02 43.67
N GLN A 1141 29.41 8.28 43.21
CA GLN A 1141 30.20 8.78 42.07
C GLN A 1141 31.67 8.95 42.48
N ASP A 1142 32.62 8.83 41.54
CA ASP A 1142 33.39 10.02 41.12
C ASP A 1142 34.26 9.77 39.86
N ARG A 1143 34.48 10.85 39.09
CA ARG A 1143 35.41 11.03 37.94
C ARG A 1143 35.11 10.28 36.62
#